data_AF-A0A3M1VJ60-F1
#
_entry.id   AF-A0A3M1VJ60-F1
#
_cell.length_a   1.000
_cell.length_b   1.000
_cell.length_c   1.000
_cell.angle_alpha   90.00
_cell.angle_beta   90.00
_cell.angle_gamma   90.00
#
_symmetry.space_group_name_H-M   'P 1'
#
loop_
_entity.id
_entity.type
_entity.pdbx_description
1 polymer ?
#
loop_
_entity_poly.entity_id
_entity_poly.type
_entity_poly.pdbx_seq_one_letter_code
_entity_poly.pdbx_strand_id
1 'polypeptide(L)'
;MFIIEFFQSILNSAGDALSPFCLTCFCNDYSGFGDLLNAIGGGILNQWVWGNCPASALNPITAAYATQGYWAQADIIDYLAYTDFGVWAPLIYILAAVGGLISVALGQPPRNYIWFFLGPVFYNYLLGTRTAVTGVEWQVGGIPQDQREVWKLAEVGLRNSHITSRLKNAKIAINIDSKRTPRIAPATVTNLFSGATGTPPFDPQVGGTNIAAVSTVFLWFDEVLSSQIQWLVAWTGILDQGDSSLINDIVYSNLMKVSGGNGILTSLLNKIFGGNRIIRWHLLSNTKWPLLEDITSAKLSSPDLRDAFVTMMASECGDAIADTINESAFITASNGTSDQLPKSIFRDVKSAPTPPAGLYNSYTLLKRNLRNIMIPKPKSLKKLFESDEPGSFRHAVTGSGAPAGNEKYLDNIIRLPRIRCDVYLDLMIMAFRWEAGHIAYQILHSGPQLAEDRDLNAKLIVFSLFYGWDIKPGRDPWSGNGGDGLTDEAAQLFLNDLVLVYLFRNELALAPQPVDQRYTGSQQAKNYVEAYQRTVGSKNKFGELYVWALMMPYIQGLLLYYLAIAYPFACLLMIVPGMHKTLLTWASFWTWAKLWDVGFAMVQQVEKSVWAMIGNSTKAARVNDFIAEMQNWGSVGAESVANSPVPDIKIYDTAKPNIIELAYNQFDHNLAIFDRAMALGTNLDLDLANAYYIYIMAALYFAVPAVTGQIVLGAKAGAASLVGNAVGQVSQQAGNAAGQGYTGDITQRAKSNQHSIGQAAYAKKKRKNGLMHQALDAGNKEVMAGVSAQAIGAEQSGLKLWENNRAAALQTNSAIQGSLFAGIEGFMAGSQAVLQNVRASKGGNQAGPLNQ
;
A
#
# COMPACT_ATOMS: atom_id res chain seq x y z
N MET A 1 -3.94 -46.42 42.76
CA MET A 1 -2.75 -47.09 42.21
C MET A 1 -2.82 -47.22 40.70
N PHE A 2 -3.75 -48.01 40.13
CA PHE A 2 -3.83 -48.22 38.67
C PHE A 2 -4.02 -46.95 37.82
N ILE A 3 -4.79 -45.96 38.31
CA ILE A 3 -4.97 -44.65 37.62
C ILE A 3 -3.70 -43.79 37.72
N ILE A 4 -2.96 -43.89 38.83
CA ILE A 4 -1.70 -43.16 39.03
C ILE A 4 -0.64 -43.73 38.09
N GLU A 5 -0.52 -45.06 37.98
CA GLU A 5 0.37 -45.71 37.02
C GLU A 5 -0.02 -45.46 35.56
N PHE A 6 -1.32 -45.37 35.26
CA PHE A 6 -1.82 -45.01 33.93
C PHE A 6 -1.45 -43.58 33.53
N PHE A 7 -1.61 -42.61 34.44
CA PHE A 7 -1.16 -41.22 34.20
C PHE A 7 0.36 -41.10 34.14
N GLN A 8 1.09 -41.83 34.99
CA GLN A 8 2.56 -41.90 34.93
C GLN A 8 3.03 -42.47 33.59
N SER A 9 2.36 -43.49 33.06
CA SER A 9 2.68 -44.10 31.76
C SER A 9 2.34 -43.19 30.58
N ILE A 10 1.27 -42.39 30.65
CA ILE A 10 0.96 -41.37 29.63
C ILE A 10 1.98 -40.24 29.66
N LEU A 11 2.38 -39.79 30.85
CA LEU A 11 3.41 -38.75 31.01
C LEU A 11 4.78 -39.22 30.53
N ASN A 12 5.16 -40.48 30.81
CA ASN A 12 6.40 -41.07 30.32
C ASN A 12 6.37 -41.27 28.79
N SER A 13 5.24 -41.74 28.23
CA SER A 13 5.08 -41.91 26.78
C SER A 13 5.02 -40.58 26.01
N ALA A 14 4.55 -39.50 26.63
CA ALA A 14 4.59 -38.16 26.05
C ALA A 14 6.00 -37.56 26.11
N GLY A 15 6.80 -37.91 27.12
CA GLY A 15 8.20 -37.50 27.26
C GLY A 15 9.10 -38.02 26.14
N ASP A 16 8.88 -39.25 25.68
CA ASP A 16 9.74 -39.87 24.65
C ASP A 16 9.45 -39.34 23.22
N ALA A 17 8.23 -38.87 22.95
CA ALA A 17 7.84 -38.29 21.65
C ALA A 17 8.23 -36.80 21.50
N LEU A 18 8.62 -36.15 22.59
CA LEU A 18 8.94 -34.72 22.67
C LEU A 18 10.43 -34.48 22.99
N SER A 19 11.32 -35.44 22.77
CA SER A 19 12.73 -35.35 23.18
C SER A 19 13.59 -34.22 22.57
N PRO A 20 13.21 -33.47 21.50
CA PRO A 20 13.89 -32.20 21.18
C PRO A 20 13.27 -30.97 21.86
N PHE A 21 12.16 -31.10 22.59
CA PHE A 21 11.57 -30.03 23.40
C PHE A 21 12.20 -30.07 24.80
N CYS A 22 13.08 -29.11 25.08
CA CYS A 22 13.75 -28.96 26.37
C CYS A 22 12.72 -28.67 27.48
N LEU A 23 12.28 -29.72 28.17
CA LEU A 23 11.34 -29.71 29.30
C LEU A 23 12.08 -29.46 30.63
N THR A 24 13.03 -28.51 30.65
CA THR A 24 13.79 -28.15 31.87
C THR A 24 13.13 -27.06 32.72
N CYS A 25 11.98 -26.49 32.30
CA CYS A 25 11.17 -25.64 33.17
C CYS A 25 10.15 -26.52 33.94
N PHE A 26 10.65 -27.34 34.85
CA PHE A 26 9.84 -27.75 36.00
C PHE A 26 10.25 -26.85 37.17
N CYS A 27 9.30 -26.09 37.72
CA CYS A 27 9.44 -25.45 39.04
C CYS A 27 9.72 -26.55 40.09
N ASN A 28 11.00 -26.83 40.31
CA ASN A 28 11.48 -27.85 41.24
C ASN A 28 11.36 -27.33 42.68
N ASP A 29 10.23 -27.64 43.33
CA ASP A 29 10.06 -27.55 44.80
C ASP A 29 10.37 -28.88 45.51
N TYR A 30 11.04 -29.83 44.83
CA TYR A 30 11.61 -31.03 45.48
C TYR A 30 13.06 -30.74 45.89
N SER A 31 13.23 -30.30 47.13
CA SER A 31 14.51 -29.99 47.78
C SER A 31 15.55 -31.13 47.81
N GLY A 32 15.20 -32.35 47.42
CA GLY A 32 16.11 -33.50 47.45
C GLY A 32 17.11 -33.60 46.28
N PHE A 33 16.83 -33.01 45.12
CA PHE A 33 17.70 -33.14 43.92
C PHE A 33 18.55 -31.88 43.66
N GLY A 34 18.10 -30.71 44.15
CA GLY A 34 18.84 -29.45 44.07
C GLY A 34 20.14 -29.46 44.89
N ASP A 35 20.16 -30.16 46.02
CA ASP A 35 21.37 -30.30 46.85
C ASP A 35 22.46 -31.14 46.16
N LEU A 36 22.09 -32.08 45.29
CA LEU A 36 23.04 -32.89 44.52
C LEU A 36 23.70 -32.10 43.38
N LEU A 37 22.97 -31.16 42.76
CA LEU A 37 23.51 -30.28 41.72
C LEU A 37 24.31 -29.10 42.31
N ASN A 38 23.91 -28.58 43.47
CA ASN A 38 24.67 -27.59 44.23
C ASN A 38 26.02 -28.14 44.74
N ALA A 39 26.13 -29.45 44.95
CA ALA A 39 27.39 -30.10 45.32
C ALA A 39 28.36 -30.31 44.13
N ILE A 40 27.88 -30.23 42.88
CA ILE A 40 28.68 -30.53 41.67
C ILE A 40 29.03 -29.26 40.87
N GLY A 41 28.26 -28.17 40.98
CA GLY A 41 28.49 -26.93 40.24
C GLY A 41 28.83 -25.73 41.14
N GLY A 42 30.12 -25.42 41.28
CA GLY A 42 30.59 -24.26 42.04
C GLY A 42 30.05 -22.91 41.53
N GLY A 43 29.27 -22.23 42.37
CA GLY A 43 29.47 -20.81 42.69
C GLY A 43 29.02 -19.70 41.73
N ILE A 44 28.54 -19.97 40.50
CA ILE A 44 28.24 -18.88 39.53
C ILE A 44 26.74 -18.75 39.16
N LEU A 45 25.86 -19.64 39.62
CA LEU A 45 24.43 -19.61 39.24
C LEU A 45 23.46 -19.06 40.31
N ASN A 46 23.94 -18.53 41.44
CA ASN A 46 23.09 -18.14 42.57
C ASN A 46 22.49 -16.71 42.51
N GLN A 47 22.51 -16.02 41.36
CA GLN A 47 21.90 -14.68 41.24
C GLN A 47 20.66 -14.62 40.33
N TRP A 48 20.31 -15.71 39.66
CA TRP A 48 18.95 -15.88 39.13
C TRP A 48 18.11 -16.54 40.21
N VAL A 49 17.75 -15.76 41.24
CA VAL A 49 16.61 -16.10 42.09
C VAL A 49 15.42 -16.14 41.14
N TRP A 50 15.03 -17.34 40.72
CA TRP A 50 13.86 -17.60 39.88
C TRP A 50 12.66 -16.94 40.56
N GLY A 51 12.31 -15.75 40.07
CA GLY A 51 11.17 -14.99 40.55
C GLY A 51 9.90 -15.79 40.30
N ASN A 52 8.99 -15.77 41.28
CA ASN A 52 7.74 -16.52 41.32
C ASN A 52 6.70 -16.07 40.24
N CYS A 53 7.11 -15.93 38.98
CA CYS A 53 6.27 -15.56 37.84
C CYS A 53 6.24 -16.73 36.83
N PRO A 54 5.29 -17.67 36.95
CA PRO A 54 5.26 -18.88 36.15
C PRO A 54 4.77 -18.69 34.70
N ALA A 55 4.23 -17.51 34.35
CA ALA A 55 3.74 -17.24 33.00
C ALA A 55 4.19 -15.86 32.54
N SER A 56 4.30 -15.69 31.23
CA SER A 56 4.60 -14.40 30.61
C SER A 56 3.55 -13.96 29.59
N ALA A 57 3.45 -12.65 29.37
CA ALA A 57 2.57 -12.06 28.36
C ALA A 57 3.29 -10.96 27.55
N LEU A 58 2.92 -10.79 26.29
CA LEU A 58 3.60 -9.88 25.33
C LEU A 58 3.28 -8.40 25.55
N ASN A 59 2.16 -8.08 26.19
CA ASN A 59 1.67 -6.71 26.39
C ASN A 59 1.39 -6.47 27.89
N PRO A 60 1.72 -5.29 28.43
CA PRO A 60 1.49 -4.97 29.83
C PRO A 60 0.02 -5.07 30.26
N ILE A 61 -0.93 -4.79 29.36
CA ILE A 61 -2.38 -4.91 29.62
C ILE A 61 -2.76 -6.38 29.81
N THR A 62 -2.29 -7.27 28.94
CA THR A 62 -2.55 -8.71 29.04
C THR A 62 -1.90 -9.29 30.28
N ALA A 63 -0.65 -8.92 30.57
CA ALA A 63 0.03 -9.28 31.80
C ALA A 63 -0.77 -8.81 33.03
N ALA A 64 -1.34 -7.60 32.99
CA ALA A 64 -2.12 -7.04 34.10
C ALA A 64 -3.46 -7.75 34.31
N TYR A 65 -4.18 -8.10 33.24
CA TYR A 65 -5.43 -8.87 33.35
C TYR A 65 -5.18 -10.31 33.78
N ALA A 66 -4.14 -10.96 33.26
CA ALA A 66 -3.78 -12.32 33.66
C ALA A 66 -3.33 -12.34 35.12
N THR A 67 -2.54 -11.33 35.52
CA THR A 67 -2.24 -11.04 36.92
C THR A 67 -3.54 -10.94 37.69
N GLN A 68 -4.47 -10.01 37.41
CA GLN A 68 -5.78 -9.93 38.11
C GLN A 68 -6.53 -11.28 38.19
N GLY A 69 -6.46 -12.10 37.13
CA GLY A 69 -7.00 -13.45 37.09
C GLY A 69 -6.48 -14.37 38.18
N TYR A 70 -5.18 -14.33 38.48
CA TYR A 70 -4.58 -15.12 39.57
C TYR A 70 -5.16 -14.79 40.95
N TRP A 71 -5.42 -13.52 41.26
CA TRP A 71 -6.02 -13.13 42.55
C TRP A 71 -7.52 -13.43 42.59
N ALA A 72 -8.22 -13.28 41.47
CA ALA A 72 -9.62 -13.70 41.37
C ALA A 72 -9.75 -15.22 41.57
N GLN A 73 -8.84 -16.00 40.98
CA GLN A 73 -8.80 -17.44 41.14
C GLN A 73 -8.45 -17.84 42.58
N ALA A 74 -7.45 -17.21 43.19
CA ALA A 74 -7.11 -17.45 44.59
C ALA A 74 -8.31 -17.16 45.52
N ASP A 75 -9.03 -16.06 45.31
CA ASP A 75 -10.24 -15.70 46.09
C ASP A 75 -11.36 -16.74 45.90
N ILE A 76 -11.60 -17.22 44.68
CA ILE A 76 -12.59 -18.27 44.40
C ILE A 76 -12.17 -19.59 45.08
N ILE A 77 -10.91 -19.97 44.98
CA ILE A 77 -10.38 -21.19 45.58
C ILE A 77 -10.46 -21.13 47.11
N ASP A 78 -10.16 -19.97 47.71
CA ASP A 78 -10.31 -19.74 49.15
C ASP A 78 -11.78 -19.78 49.57
N TYR A 79 -12.66 -19.15 48.79
CA TYR A 79 -14.10 -19.18 49.02
C TYR A 79 -14.62 -20.63 48.99
N LEU A 80 -14.25 -21.41 47.99
CA LEU A 80 -14.69 -22.80 47.85
C LEU A 80 -14.10 -23.74 48.90
N ALA A 81 -12.89 -23.48 49.40
CA ALA A 81 -12.24 -24.35 50.37
C ALA A 81 -12.60 -24.04 51.83
N TYR A 82 -12.79 -22.76 52.17
CA TYR A 82 -12.87 -22.33 53.57
C TYR A 82 -14.24 -21.80 54.00
N THR A 83 -15.17 -21.56 53.07
CA THR A 83 -16.55 -21.20 53.46
C THR A 83 -17.43 -22.44 53.62
N ASP A 84 -18.66 -22.26 54.07
CA ASP A 84 -19.65 -23.33 54.19
C ASP A 84 -19.89 -24.07 52.85
N PHE A 85 -19.56 -23.46 51.70
CA PHE A 85 -19.53 -24.14 50.40
C PHE A 85 -18.54 -25.31 50.34
N GLY A 86 -17.44 -25.25 51.09
CA GLY A 86 -16.49 -26.36 51.24
C GLY A 86 -17.14 -27.61 51.84
N VAL A 87 -18.18 -27.44 52.67
CA VAL A 87 -18.94 -28.56 53.26
C VAL A 87 -19.88 -29.21 52.23
N TRP A 88 -20.34 -28.45 51.23
CA TRP A 88 -21.16 -28.99 50.14
C TRP A 88 -20.36 -29.88 49.18
N ALA A 89 -19.03 -29.67 49.06
CA ALA A 89 -18.20 -30.48 48.17
C ALA A 89 -18.16 -31.98 48.55
N PRO A 90 -17.93 -32.38 49.82
CA PRO A 90 -18.09 -33.77 50.27
C PRO A 90 -19.50 -34.32 50.02
N LEU A 91 -20.55 -33.50 50.20
CA LEU A 91 -21.93 -33.91 49.95
C LEU A 91 -22.14 -34.24 48.46
N ILE A 92 -21.68 -33.37 47.56
CA ILE A 92 -21.74 -33.57 46.11
C ILE A 92 -20.91 -34.78 45.70
N TYR A 93 -19.77 -35.02 46.35
CA TYR A 93 -18.94 -36.22 46.14
C TYR A 93 -19.74 -37.49 46.45
N ILE A 94 -20.42 -37.53 47.61
CA ILE A 94 -21.24 -38.67 48.00
C ILE A 94 -22.39 -38.88 47.01
N LEU A 95 -23.08 -37.81 46.60
CA LEU A 95 -24.16 -37.88 45.63
C LEU A 95 -23.67 -38.35 44.25
N ALA A 96 -22.53 -37.87 43.78
CA ALA A 96 -21.93 -38.30 42.53
C ALA A 96 -21.51 -39.78 42.59
N ALA A 97 -20.88 -40.22 43.68
CA ALA A 97 -20.52 -41.62 43.89
C ALA A 97 -21.75 -42.54 43.90
N VAL A 98 -22.82 -42.13 44.59
CA VAL A 98 -24.10 -42.86 44.58
C VAL A 98 -24.70 -42.88 43.17
N GLY A 99 -24.71 -41.76 42.44
CA GLY A 99 -25.19 -41.68 41.06
C GLY A 99 -24.37 -42.56 40.11
N GLY A 100 -23.05 -42.63 40.29
CA GLY A 100 -22.15 -43.54 39.58
C GLY A 100 -22.49 -45.00 39.86
N LEU A 101 -22.69 -45.38 41.12
CA LEU A 101 -23.08 -46.74 41.52
C LEU A 101 -24.45 -47.15 40.96
N ILE A 102 -25.44 -46.24 40.98
CA ILE A 102 -26.75 -46.47 40.36
C ILE A 102 -26.61 -46.66 38.85
N SER A 103 -25.79 -45.83 38.19
CA SER A 103 -25.56 -45.93 36.74
C SER A 103 -24.88 -47.24 36.35
N VAL A 104 -23.96 -47.73 37.18
CA VAL A 104 -23.35 -49.07 37.05
C VAL A 104 -24.41 -50.16 37.20
N ALA A 105 -25.26 -50.06 38.23
CA ALA A 105 -26.33 -51.03 38.48
C ALA A 105 -27.37 -51.10 37.34
N LEU A 106 -27.61 -49.98 36.65
CA LEU A 106 -28.49 -49.90 35.49
C LEU A 106 -27.83 -50.34 34.17
N GLY A 107 -26.58 -50.82 34.20
CA GLY A 107 -25.88 -51.30 33.01
C GLY A 107 -25.52 -50.21 32.00
N GLN A 108 -25.39 -48.95 32.43
CA GLN A 108 -24.96 -47.88 31.54
C GLN A 108 -23.51 -48.12 31.06
N PRO A 109 -23.15 -47.68 29.84
CA PRO A 109 -21.79 -47.86 29.34
C PRO A 109 -20.75 -47.12 30.21
N PRO A 110 -19.55 -47.70 30.44
CA PRO A 110 -18.53 -47.17 31.35
C PRO A 110 -18.15 -45.72 31.14
N ARG A 111 -18.13 -45.27 29.88
CA ARG A 111 -17.81 -43.88 29.52
C ARG A 111 -18.69 -42.84 30.22
N ASN A 112 -19.93 -43.19 30.55
CA ASN A 112 -20.88 -42.23 31.11
C ASN A 112 -20.74 -42.11 32.63
N TYR A 113 -20.53 -43.21 33.34
CA TYR A 113 -20.48 -43.19 34.81
C TYR A 113 -19.10 -42.95 35.39
N ILE A 114 -18.02 -43.17 34.62
CA ILE A 114 -16.64 -42.93 35.08
C ILE A 114 -16.44 -41.48 35.53
N TRP A 115 -17.11 -40.52 34.88
CA TRP A 115 -17.03 -39.10 35.21
C TRP A 115 -17.65 -38.77 36.58
N PHE A 116 -18.61 -39.56 37.07
CA PHE A 116 -19.14 -39.39 38.43
C PHE A 116 -18.12 -39.72 39.52
N PHE A 117 -17.17 -40.61 39.22
CA PHE A 117 -16.08 -40.95 40.13
C PHE A 117 -14.85 -40.06 39.94
N LEU A 118 -14.51 -39.71 38.70
CA LEU A 118 -13.35 -38.89 38.39
C LEU A 118 -13.56 -37.39 38.67
N GLY A 119 -14.74 -36.85 38.36
CA GLY A 119 -15.01 -35.41 38.51
C GLY A 119 -14.71 -34.89 39.92
N PRO A 120 -15.16 -35.56 40.98
CA PRO A 120 -14.87 -35.13 42.34
C PRO A 120 -13.39 -35.27 42.75
N VAL A 121 -12.66 -36.24 42.19
CA VAL A 121 -11.20 -36.37 42.39
C VAL A 121 -10.48 -35.18 41.72
N PHE A 122 -10.87 -34.82 40.49
CA PHE A 122 -10.33 -33.64 39.82
C PHE A 122 -10.66 -32.34 40.56
N TYR A 123 -11.88 -32.22 41.10
CA TYR A 123 -12.27 -31.06 41.90
C TYR A 123 -11.39 -30.91 43.15
N ASN A 124 -11.15 -32.00 43.89
CA ASN A 124 -10.27 -31.99 45.06
C ASN A 124 -8.83 -31.66 44.65
N TYR A 125 -8.33 -32.28 43.58
CA TYR A 125 -7.01 -31.99 43.04
C TYR A 125 -6.85 -30.50 42.71
N LEU A 126 -7.80 -29.91 41.98
CA LEU A 126 -7.77 -28.49 41.61
C LEU A 126 -7.77 -27.53 42.81
N LEU A 127 -8.48 -27.86 43.90
CA LEU A 127 -8.53 -27.04 45.11
C LEU A 127 -7.36 -27.28 46.06
N GLY A 128 -6.85 -28.50 46.11
CA GLY A 128 -5.83 -28.97 47.06
C GLY A 128 -4.40 -28.69 46.61
N THR A 129 -4.13 -28.68 45.30
CA THR A 129 -2.80 -28.34 44.77
C THR A 129 -2.72 -26.86 44.46
N ARG A 130 -2.19 -26.09 45.40
CA ARG A 130 -2.01 -24.63 45.26
C ARG A 130 -0.52 -24.31 45.22
N THR A 131 -0.14 -23.40 44.34
CA THR A 131 1.21 -22.89 44.20
C THR A 131 1.18 -21.36 44.37
N ALA A 132 2.16 -20.86 45.10
CA ALA A 132 2.36 -19.45 45.37
C ALA A 132 2.90 -18.72 44.11
N VAL A 133 2.22 -17.67 43.64
CA VAL A 133 2.63 -16.88 42.48
C VAL A 133 2.55 -15.38 42.73
N THR A 134 3.48 -14.62 42.15
CA THR A 134 3.53 -13.15 42.30
C THR A 134 2.93 -12.39 41.13
N GLY A 135 2.47 -13.06 40.07
CA GLY A 135 1.83 -12.43 38.91
C GLY A 135 2.27 -13.04 37.59
N VAL A 136 1.85 -12.41 36.49
CA VAL A 136 2.29 -12.75 35.12
C VAL A 136 3.34 -11.73 34.70
N GLU A 137 4.49 -12.21 34.25
CA GLU A 137 5.59 -11.35 33.84
C GLU A 137 5.32 -10.77 32.45
N TRP A 138 5.34 -9.43 32.33
CA TRP A 138 5.43 -8.83 31.00
C TRP A 138 6.81 -9.12 30.38
N GLN A 139 6.84 -9.97 29.35
CA GLN A 139 8.05 -10.30 28.60
C GLN A 139 7.81 -10.18 27.09
N VAL A 140 8.78 -9.65 26.38
CA VAL A 140 8.74 -9.52 24.91
C VAL A 140 9.93 -10.28 24.34
N GLY A 141 9.68 -11.41 23.69
CA GLY A 141 10.73 -12.29 23.16
C GLY A 141 11.65 -12.84 24.25
N GLY A 142 11.07 -13.27 25.38
CA GLY A 142 11.82 -13.75 26.54
C GLY A 142 12.58 -12.68 27.34
N ILE A 143 12.49 -11.39 26.97
CA ILE A 143 13.13 -10.30 27.72
C ILE A 143 12.14 -9.70 28.73
N PRO A 144 12.44 -9.73 30.04
CA PRO A 144 11.65 -9.07 31.09
C PRO A 144 11.46 -7.58 30.81
N GLN A 145 10.24 -7.09 30.96
CA GLN A 145 9.90 -5.67 30.91
C GLN A 145 9.56 -5.13 32.30
N ASP A 146 9.36 -3.82 32.43
CA ASP A 146 9.07 -3.19 33.72
C ASP A 146 7.71 -3.62 34.28
N GLN A 147 7.74 -4.45 35.32
CA GLN A 147 6.54 -4.97 35.99
C GLN A 147 5.73 -3.90 36.74
N ARG A 148 6.30 -2.71 36.97
CA ARG A 148 5.57 -1.61 37.64
C ARG A 148 4.36 -1.16 36.84
N GLU A 149 4.44 -1.16 35.51
CA GLU A 149 3.31 -0.81 34.64
C GLU A 149 2.19 -1.85 34.73
N VAL A 150 2.56 -3.14 34.72
CA VAL A 150 1.63 -4.26 34.88
C VAL A 150 0.88 -4.14 36.19
N TRP A 151 1.59 -3.91 37.29
CA TRP A 151 1.00 -3.75 38.61
C TRP A 151 0.11 -2.52 38.74
N LYS A 152 0.53 -1.39 38.18
CA LYS A 152 -0.28 -0.17 38.16
C LYS A 152 -1.62 -0.39 37.45
N LEU A 153 -1.64 -1.15 36.35
CA LEU A 153 -2.85 -1.52 35.63
C LEU A 153 -3.67 -2.57 36.39
N ALA A 154 -3.01 -3.58 36.96
CA ALA A 154 -3.64 -4.65 37.72
C ALA A 154 -4.34 -4.12 38.97
N GLU A 155 -3.72 -3.18 39.67
CA GLU A 155 -4.19 -2.60 40.93
C GLU A 155 -5.58 -1.97 40.80
N VAL A 156 -5.86 -1.28 39.70
CA VAL A 156 -7.17 -0.63 39.48
C VAL A 156 -8.30 -1.67 39.48
N GLY A 157 -8.11 -2.80 38.81
CA GLY A 157 -9.10 -3.90 38.82
C GLY A 157 -9.17 -4.65 40.15
N LEU A 158 -8.04 -4.86 40.83
CA LEU A 158 -8.01 -5.50 42.15
C LEU A 158 -8.68 -4.64 43.24
N ARG A 159 -8.54 -3.31 43.17
CA ARG A 159 -9.23 -2.38 44.07
C ARG A 159 -10.74 -2.35 43.81
N ASN A 160 -11.14 -2.30 42.54
CA ASN A 160 -12.55 -2.22 42.16
C ASN A 160 -13.35 -3.51 42.44
N SER A 161 -12.69 -4.67 42.47
CA SER A 161 -13.34 -5.97 42.69
C SER A 161 -13.62 -6.31 44.17
N HIS A 162 -13.20 -5.46 45.11
CA HIS A 162 -13.30 -5.71 46.56
C HIS A 162 -12.70 -7.06 47.00
N ILE A 163 -11.79 -7.65 46.22
CA ILE A 163 -11.14 -8.93 46.55
C ILE A 163 -10.19 -8.74 47.74
N THR A 164 -9.47 -7.61 47.75
CA THR A 164 -8.51 -7.29 48.82
C THR A 164 -9.17 -7.08 50.18
N SER A 165 -10.40 -6.57 50.24
CA SER A 165 -11.14 -6.44 51.50
C SER A 165 -11.66 -7.79 52.01
N ARG A 166 -12.10 -8.68 51.11
CA ARG A 166 -12.54 -10.05 51.47
C ARG A 166 -11.40 -10.90 52.01
N LEU A 167 -10.24 -10.87 51.36
CA LEU A 167 -9.05 -11.59 51.83
C LEU A 167 -8.55 -11.09 53.20
N LYS A 168 -8.62 -9.77 53.46
CA LYS A 168 -8.32 -9.21 54.79
C LYS A 168 -9.28 -9.72 55.86
N ASN A 169 -10.58 -9.77 55.56
CA ASN A 169 -11.59 -10.25 56.50
C ASN A 169 -11.48 -11.77 56.74
N ALA A 170 -11.15 -12.57 55.72
CA ALA A 170 -10.91 -14.01 55.86
C ALA A 170 -9.71 -14.31 56.77
N LYS A 171 -8.61 -13.56 56.66
CA LYS A 171 -7.46 -13.69 57.56
C LYS A 171 -7.81 -13.37 59.02
N ILE A 172 -8.68 -12.40 59.26
CA ILE A 172 -9.14 -12.06 60.62
C ILE A 172 -9.95 -13.22 61.21
N ALA A 173 -10.83 -13.86 60.42
CA ALA A 173 -11.59 -15.03 60.88
C ALA A 173 -10.69 -16.23 61.23
N ILE A 174 -9.65 -16.50 60.44
CA ILE A 174 -8.71 -17.61 60.69
C ILE A 174 -7.87 -17.36 61.95
N ASN A 175 -7.49 -16.10 62.21
CA ASN A 175 -6.66 -15.78 63.38
C ASN A 175 -7.45 -15.88 64.70
N ILE A 176 -8.78 -15.72 64.66
CA ILE A 176 -9.67 -15.85 65.81
C ILE A 176 -9.84 -17.31 66.26
N ASP A 177 -9.70 -18.29 65.35
CA ASP A 177 -9.86 -19.73 65.65
C ASP A 177 -8.55 -20.48 65.93
N SER A 178 -7.40 -19.78 65.91
CA SER A 178 -6.06 -20.33 66.16
C SER A 178 -5.83 -20.88 67.58
N LYS A 179 -6.82 -20.76 68.48
CA LYS A 179 -6.77 -21.33 69.84
C LYS A 179 -7.24 -22.79 69.94
N ARG A 180 -7.76 -23.42 68.86
CA ARG A 180 -8.32 -24.78 68.93
C ARG A 180 -7.78 -25.83 67.96
N THR A 181 -6.83 -25.52 67.09
CA THR A 181 -6.27 -26.53 66.16
C THR A 181 -4.92 -27.09 66.64
N PRO A 182 -4.69 -28.42 66.55
CA PRO A 182 -3.42 -29.04 66.92
C PRO A 182 -2.30 -28.64 65.95
N ARG A 183 -1.12 -28.38 66.53
CA ARG A 183 0.12 -27.94 65.90
C ARG A 183 0.47 -28.70 64.61
N ILE A 184 0.26 -28.04 63.47
CA ILE A 184 1.18 -28.15 62.33
C ILE A 184 1.95 -26.83 62.32
N ALA A 185 3.29 -26.90 62.38
CA ALA A 185 4.16 -25.76 62.63
C ALA A 185 3.93 -24.63 61.61
N PRO A 186 3.56 -23.42 62.04
CA PRO A 186 3.48 -22.27 61.15
C PRO A 186 4.90 -21.75 60.90
N ALA A 187 5.42 -21.96 59.70
CA ALA A 187 6.54 -21.17 59.22
C ALA A 187 6.07 -19.71 59.04
N THR A 188 6.32 -18.89 60.06
CA THR A 188 6.71 -17.47 59.93
C THR A 188 5.88 -16.59 58.97
N VAL A 189 4.57 -16.48 59.15
CA VAL A 189 3.70 -15.52 58.40
C VAL A 189 3.44 -14.20 59.17
N THR A 190 4.01 -14.02 60.37
CA THR A 190 3.59 -12.96 61.30
C THR A 190 4.14 -11.55 61.02
N ASN A 191 5.11 -11.34 60.12
CA ASN A 191 5.71 -10.01 59.89
C ASN A 191 5.32 -9.33 58.58
N LEU A 192 4.33 -9.83 57.84
CA LEU A 192 4.04 -9.31 56.48
C LEU A 192 3.20 -8.03 56.42
N PHE A 193 2.59 -7.55 57.53
CA PHE A 193 1.65 -6.42 57.47
C PHE A 193 1.67 -5.43 58.64
N SER A 194 2.64 -5.49 59.56
CA SER A 194 2.79 -4.47 60.62
C SER A 194 3.60 -3.26 60.14
N GLY A 195 3.10 -2.56 59.12
CA GLY A 195 3.60 -1.28 58.65
C GLY A 195 2.60 -0.17 58.97
N ALA A 196 2.56 0.25 60.23
CA ALA A 196 1.76 1.38 60.66
C ALA A 196 2.53 2.69 60.38
N THR A 197 1.81 3.66 59.84
CA THR A 197 2.12 5.10 59.72
C THR A 197 2.97 5.57 58.52
N GLY A 198 2.29 6.02 57.45
CA GLY A 198 2.70 7.26 56.79
C GLY A 198 3.01 7.26 55.30
N THR A 199 3.34 6.13 54.66
CA THR A 199 3.67 6.08 53.23
C THR A 199 2.63 5.27 52.44
N PRO A 200 2.28 5.66 51.19
CA PRO A 200 1.35 4.90 50.37
C PRO A 200 1.85 3.45 50.23
N PRO A 201 0.99 2.43 50.42
CA PRO A 201 1.38 1.04 50.69
C PRO A 201 1.90 0.26 49.47
N PHE A 202 2.43 0.93 48.46
CA PHE A 202 2.99 0.33 47.26
C PHE A 202 4.33 0.98 46.95
N ASP A 203 5.35 0.66 47.76
CA ASP A 203 6.74 0.85 47.34
C ASP A 203 7.19 -0.44 46.62
N PRO A 204 7.29 -0.45 45.27
CA PRO A 204 7.75 -1.61 44.52
C PRO A 204 9.23 -1.97 44.78
N GLN A 205 9.99 -1.17 45.56
CA GLN A 205 11.36 -1.52 45.96
C GLN A 205 11.43 -2.30 47.26
N VAL A 206 10.39 -2.26 48.09
CA VAL A 206 10.33 -3.08 49.31
C VAL A 206 9.42 -4.26 49.00
N GLY A 207 10.02 -5.44 48.77
CA GLY A 207 9.37 -6.69 48.40
C GLY A 207 8.28 -7.16 49.37
N GLY A 208 7.15 -6.46 49.37
CA GLY A 208 5.90 -6.90 49.97
C GLY A 208 5.36 -8.02 49.10
N THR A 209 5.60 -9.25 49.56
CA THR A 209 5.22 -10.54 48.97
C THR A 209 3.70 -10.72 48.94
N ASN A 210 3.01 -9.95 48.10
CA ASN A 210 1.62 -10.21 47.77
C ASN A 210 1.56 -11.40 46.80
N ILE A 211 1.65 -12.60 47.38
CA ILE A 211 1.60 -13.88 46.68
C ILE A 211 0.13 -14.33 46.60
N ALA A 212 -0.34 -14.67 45.40
CA ALA A 212 -1.61 -15.37 45.20
C ALA A 212 -1.37 -16.88 45.23
N ALA A 213 -2.22 -17.64 45.93
CA ALA A 213 -2.17 -19.10 45.92
C ALA A 213 -3.11 -19.63 44.82
N VAL A 214 -2.55 -19.94 43.66
CA VAL A 214 -3.29 -20.35 42.47
C VAL A 214 -3.21 -21.87 42.30
N SER A 215 -4.21 -22.48 41.66
CA SER A 215 -4.18 -23.92 41.39
C SER A 215 -3.05 -24.28 40.42
N THR A 216 -2.23 -25.26 40.79
CA THR A 216 -1.03 -25.69 40.03
C THR A 216 -1.34 -26.07 38.58
N VAL A 217 -2.53 -26.64 38.32
CA VAL A 217 -2.96 -27.03 36.97
C VAL A 217 -3.14 -25.83 36.04
N PHE A 218 -3.72 -24.74 36.56
CA PHE A 218 -3.92 -23.54 35.76
C PHE A 218 -2.61 -22.82 35.48
N LEU A 219 -1.69 -22.81 36.47
CA LEU A 219 -0.35 -22.27 36.26
C LEU A 219 0.42 -23.04 35.20
N TRP A 220 0.37 -24.39 35.25
CA TRP A 220 0.98 -25.22 34.22
C TRP A 220 0.42 -24.92 32.83
N PHE A 221 -0.90 -24.75 32.71
CA PHE A 221 -1.54 -24.43 31.44
C PHE A 221 -1.11 -23.04 30.91
N ASP A 222 -1.04 -22.03 31.79
CA ASP A 222 -0.59 -20.69 31.42
C ASP A 222 0.91 -20.66 31.06
N GLU A 223 1.75 -21.44 31.73
CA GLU A 223 3.17 -21.63 31.39
C GLU A 223 3.32 -22.29 30.01
N VAL A 224 2.56 -23.34 29.73
CA VAL A 224 2.55 -23.99 28.41
C VAL A 224 2.11 -23.03 27.32
N LEU A 225 1.03 -22.27 27.52
CA LEU A 225 0.57 -21.30 26.52
C LEU A 225 1.56 -20.15 26.32
N SER A 226 2.07 -19.58 27.41
CA SER A 226 3.01 -18.45 27.34
C SER A 226 4.33 -18.86 26.71
N SER A 227 4.89 -20.01 27.07
CA SER A 227 6.11 -20.55 26.45
C SER A 227 5.93 -20.81 24.95
N GLN A 228 4.79 -21.37 24.52
CA GLN A 228 4.51 -21.59 23.09
C GLN A 228 4.38 -20.27 22.32
N ILE A 229 3.74 -19.25 22.91
CA ILE A 229 3.63 -17.92 22.30
C ILE A 229 5.00 -17.25 22.19
N GLN A 230 5.83 -17.32 23.25
CA GLN A 230 7.19 -16.77 23.20
C GLN A 230 8.04 -17.49 22.15
N TRP A 231 7.93 -18.82 22.07
CA TRP A 231 8.59 -19.60 21.02
C TRP A 231 8.11 -19.26 19.62
N LEU A 232 6.80 -19.04 19.41
CA LEU A 232 6.28 -18.58 18.14
C LEU A 232 6.82 -17.19 17.78
N VAL A 233 6.92 -16.26 18.73
CA VAL A 233 7.50 -14.93 18.51
C VAL A 233 8.99 -15.01 18.17
N ALA A 234 9.74 -15.87 18.86
CA ALA A 234 11.15 -16.11 18.58
C ALA A 234 11.35 -16.78 17.20
N TRP A 235 10.60 -17.85 16.94
CA TRP A 235 10.68 -18.63 15.69
C TRP A 235 10.24 -17.84 14.45
N THR A 236 9.26 -16.94 14.59
CA THR A 236 8.82 -16.07 13.50
C THR A 236 9.82 -14.97 13.15
N GLY A 237 10.94 -14.84 13.88
CA GLY A 237 11.99 -13.87 13.58
C GLY A 237 11.58 -12.42 13.82
N ILE A 238 10.47 -12.18 14.55
CA ILE A 238 10.03 -10.83 14.95
C ILE A 238 11.12 -10.17 15.84
N LEU A 239 11.94 -10.98 16.50
CA LEU A 239 13.12 -10.57 17.24
C LEU A 239 14.26 -11.51 16.87
N ASP A 240 14.92 -11.26 15.75
CA ASP A 240 16.18 -11.92 15.45
C ASP A 240 17.23 -11.41 16.47
N GLN A 241 17.53 -12.22 17.49
CA GLN A 241 18.66 -12.00 18.37
C GLN A 241 19.90 -12.38 17.58
N GLY A 242 20.52 -11.39 16.94
CA GLY A 242 21.85 -11.54 16.36
C GLY A 242 22.81 -12.07 17.43
N ASP A 243 23.35 -13.26 17.19
CA ASP A 243 24.24 -13.97 18.09
C ASP A 243 25.62 -13.27 18.11
N SER A 244 25.72 -12.15 18.85
CA SER A 244 26.97 -11.41 19.03
C SER A 244 27.65 -11.89 20.32
N SER A 245 28.40 -12.99 20.18
CA SER A 245 29.00 -13.74 21.28
C SER A 245 30.19 -13.08 21.99
N LEU A 246 30.39 -11.76 21.93
CA LEU A 246 31.50 -11.12 22.65
C LEU A 246 31.14 -9.70 23.14
N ILE A 247 30.71 -9.65 24.41
CA ILE A 247 30.97 -8.59 25.41
C ILE A 247 30.48 -7.17 25.05
N ASN A 248 29.39 -6.76 25.70
CA ASN A 248 28.85 -5.39 25.82
C ASN A 248 28.57 -4.64 24.51
N ASP A 249 27.35 -4.78 23.98
CA ASP A 249 26.39 -3.65 23.87
C ASP A 249 25.25 -4.00 22.89
N ILE A 250 24.03 -3.84 23.40
CA ILE A 250 22.79 -3.60 22.66
C ILE A 250 22.32 -4.76 21.76
N VAL A 251 21.31 -5.48 22.26
CA VAL A 251 20.46 -6.37 21.46
C VAL A 251 19.80 -5.53 20.36
N TYR A 252 20.34 -5.63 19.14
CA TYR A 252 19.73 -5.04 17.97
C TYR A 252 18.44 -5.81 17.64
N SER A 253 17.28 -5.23 17.91
CA SER A 253 16.08 -5.70 17.20
C SER A 253 16.12 -5.10 15.80
N ASN A 254 15.80 -5.90 14.77
CA ASN A 254 15.56 -5.39 13.42
C ASN A 254 14.38 -4.38 13.35
N LEU A 255 13.66 -4.19 14.47
CA LEU A 255 12.62 -3.19 14.68
C LEU A 255 13.13 -1.84 15.20
N MET A 256 14.35 -1.76 15.76
CA MET A 256 14.96 -0.52 16.23
C MET A 256 16.49 -0.59 16.09
N LYS A 257 16.98 -0.11 14.95
CA LYS A 257 18.41 0.20 14.79
C LYS A 257 18.67 1.54 15.48
N VAL A 258 18.90 1.53 16.80
CA VAL A 258 19.56 2.66 17.46
C VAL A 258 21.02 2.58 17.03
N SER A 259 21.35 3.29 15.94
CA SER A 259 22.72 3.42 15.47
C SER A 259 23.57 4.02 16.58
N GLY A 260 24.52 3.22 17.07
CA GLY A 260 25.38 3.54 18.18
C GLY A 260 26.29 4.73 17.90
N GLY A 261 26.39 5.60 18.91
CA GLY A 261 27.50 6.51 19.09
C GLY A 261 27.73 6.67 20.59
N ASN A 262 28.86 6.19 21.10
CA ASN A 262 29.34 6.41 22.47
C ASN A 262 29.85 7.86 22.65
N GLY A 263 29.04 8.83 22.24
CA GLY A 263 29.31 10.24 22.45
C GLY A 263 28.56 10.74 23.68
N ILE A 264 29.13 11.73 24.37
CA ILE A 264 28.48 12.50 25.44
C ILE A 264 27.06 12.99 25.03
N LEU A 265 26.78 13.07 23.73
CA LEU A 265 25.46 13.34 23.17
C LEU A 265 24.38 12.29 23.51
N THR A 266 24.66 10.98 23.59
CA THR A 266 23.64 9.96 23.97
C THR A 266 23.28 10.06 25.45
N SER A 267 24.23 10.45 26.31
CA SER A 267 23.97 10.82 27.71
C SER A 267 23.20 12.14 27.82
N LEU A 268 23.44 13.10 26.91
CA LEU A 268 22.73 14.38 26.88
C LEU A 268 21.29 14.18 26.34
N LEU A 269 21.10 13.35 25.32
CA LEU A 269 19.80 13.02 24.74
C LEU A 269 18.93 12.21 25.72
N ASN A 270 19.50 11.25 26.46
CA ASN A 270 18.77 10.55 27.53
C ASN A 270 18.37 11.46 28.71
N LYS A 271 19.10 12.56 28.94
CA LYS A 271 18.77 13.56 29.97
C LYS A 271 17.83 14.66 29.47
N ILE A 272 17.91 15.05 28.20
CA ILE A 272 17.04 16.07 27.60
C ILE A 272 15.65 15.48 27.26
N PHE A 273 15.58 14.22 26.84
CA PHE A 273 14.33 13.58 26.39
C PHE A 273 13.66 12.64 27.38
N GLY A 274 14.13 12.56 28.64
CA GLY A 274 13.34 12.02 29.75
C GLY A 274 12.56 10.73 29.45
N GLY A 275 13.28 9.62 29.31
CA GLY A 275 12.73 8.26 29.47
C GLY A 275 12.30 7.56 28.19
N ASN A 276 12.55 6.24 28.19
CA ASN A 276 12.10 5.16 27.31
C ASN A 276 10.66 5.29 26.79
N ARG A 277 10.36 6.27 25.93
CA ARG A 277 9.13 6.23 25.12
C ARG A 277 9.40 5.36 23.91
N ILE A 278 9.32 4.05 24.17
CA ILE A 278 9.23 3.02 23.15
C ILE A 278 8.11 3.43 22.18
N ILE A 279 8.52 3.73 20.97
CA ILE A 279 7.66 4.16 19.87
C ILE A 279 6.59 3.09 19.65
N ARG A 280 5.31 3.46 19.81
CA ARG A 280 4.15 2.56 19.66
C ARG A 280 3.87 2.33 18.18
N TRP A 281 4.59 1.38 17.58
CA TRP A 281 4.44 0.94 16.18
C TRP A 281 3.05 0.38 15.82
N HIS A 282 2.26 -0.05 16.80
CA HIS A 282 0.95 -0.67 16.58
C HIS A 282 -0.14 0.29 16.11
N LEU A 283 0.03 1.62 16.19
CA LEU A 283 -0.99 2.56 15.73
C LEU A 283 -0.86 2.98 14.26
N LEU A 284 0.28 2.70 13.60
CA LEU A 284 0.57 3.23 12.26
C LEU A 284 0.17 2.29 11.11
N SER A 285 -0.11 1.00 11.35
CA SER A 285 -0.57 0.10 10.27
C SER A 285 -1.92 0.54 9.69
N ASN A 286 -2.83 1.04 10.54
CA ASN A 286 -4.12 1.58 10.09
C ASN A 286 -3.99 2.92 9.36
N THR A 287 -2.92 3.69 9.57
CA THR A 287 -2.71 4.99 8.93
C THR A 287 -1.90 4.89 7.64
N LYS A 288 -1.09 3.84 7.46
CA LYS A 288 -0.31 3.62 6.23
C LYS A 288 -1.18 3.60 4.98
N TRP A 289 -2.36 2.97 5.05
CA TRP A 289 -3.26 2.84 3.91
C TRP A 289 -3.82 4.17 3.42
N PRO A 290 -4.48 4.98 4.27
CA PRO A 290 -4.86 6.33 3.90
C PRO A 290 -3.69 7.16 3.36
N LEU A 291 -2.51 7.09 3.99
CA LEU A 291 -1.34 7.84 3.53
C LEU A 291 -0.88 7.39 2.13
N LEU A 292 -0.83 6.08 1.89
CA LEU A 292 -0.46 5.54 0.58
C LEU A 292 -1.52 5.83 -0.48
N GLU A 293 -2.80 5.77 -0.11
CA GLU A 293 -3.91 6.17 -0.96
C GLU A 293 -3.80 7.65 -1.31
N ASP A 294 -3.51 8.53 -0.35
CA ASP A 294 -3.29 9.96 -0.58
C ASP A 294 -2.10 10.21 -1.53
N ILE A 295 -1.01 9.44 -1.40
CA ILE A 295 0.16 9.52 -2.31
C ILE A 295 -0.21 9.02 -3.71
N THR A 296 -0.78 7.83 -3.82
CA THR A 296 -1.07 7.18 -5.11
C THR A 296 -2.22 7.84 -5.86
N SER A 297 -3.17 8.43 -5.13
CA SER A 297 -4.30 9.19 -5.66
C SER A 297 -4.03 10.68 -5.79
N ALA A 298 -2.80 11.13 -5.46
CA ALA A 298 -2.36 12.52 -5.55
C ALA A 298 -2.74 13.11 -6.91
N LYS A 299 -3.45 14.23 -6.86
CA LYS A 299 -4.00 14.97 -8.00
C LYS A 299 -3.79 16.45 -7.73
N LEU A 300 -3.71 17.24 -8.80
CA LEU A 300 -3.66 18.70 -8.67
C LEU A 300 -4.94 19.17 -7.96
N SER A 301 -4.81 19.75 -6.77
CA SER A 301 -5.94 20.34 -6.04
C SER A 301 -6.40 21.63 -6.73
N SER A 302 -5.47 22.38 -7.33
CA SER A 302 -5.77 23.58 -8.10
C SER A 302 -6.38 23.24 -9.48
N PRO A 303 -7.66 23.58 -9.73
CA PRO A 303 -8.29 23.33 -11.03
C PRO A 303 -7.67 24.20 -12.13
N ASP A 304 -7.19 25.41 -11.80
CA ASP A 304 -6.50 26.29 -12.75
C ASP A 304 -5.13 25.70 -13.12
N LEU A 305 -4.40 25.09 -12.19
CA LEU A 305 -3.13 24.41 -12.50
C LEU A 305 -3.35 23.20 -13.42
N ARG A 306 -4.39 22.39 -13.15
CA ARG A 306 -4.77 21.28 -14.03
C ARG A 306 -5.15 21.77 -15.42
N ASP A 307 -6.01 22.78 -15.52
CA ASP A 307 -6.42 23.33 -16.82
C ASP A 307 -5.23 23.93 -17.59
N ALA A 308 -4.30 24.59 -16.88
CA ALA A 308 -3.06 25.07 -17.47
C ALA A 308 -2.21 23.91 -18.01
N PHE A 309 -2.03 22.84 -17.25
CA PHE A 309 -1.27 21.66 -17.70
C PHE A 309 -1.91 20.99 -18.91
N VAL A 310 -3.23 20.72 -18.88
CA VAL A 310 -3.97 20.14 -20.01
C VAL A 310 -3.91 21.05 -21.23
N THR A 311 -4.04 22.36 -21.04
CA THR A 311 -3.92 23.34 -22.14
C THR A 311 -2.52 23.33 -22.75
N MET A 312 -1.47 23.25 -21.93
CA MET A 312 -0.09 23.11 -22.40
C MET A 312 0.08 21.85 -23.26
N MET A 313 -0.36 20.69 -22.75
CA MET A 313 -0.28 19.41 -23.47
C MET A 313 -1.16 19.36 -24.73
N ALA A 314 -2.27 20.09 -24.77
CA ALA A 314 -3.13 20.20 -25.95
C ALA A 314 -2.61 21.20 -27.01
N SER A 315 -1.77 22.15 -26.61
CA SER A 315 -1.25 23.24 -27.45
C SER A 315 -0.11 22.80 -28.39
N GLU A 316 0.43 23.75 -29.15
CA GLU A 316 1.64 23.56 -29.95
C GLU A 316 2.87 23.16 -29.10
N CYS A 317 2.87 23.49 -27.80
CA CYS A 317 3.93 23.06 -26.88
C CYS A 317 3.90 21.54 -26.67
N GLY A 318 2.72 20.95 -26.46
CA GLY A 318 2.54 19.51 -26.30
C GLY A 318 2.93 18.73 -27.54
N ASP A 319 2.66 19.27 -28.73
CA ASP A 319 3.13 18.68 -30.00
C ASP A 319 4.66 18.64 -30.08
N ALA A 320 5.33 19.72 -29.66
CA ALA A 320 6.79 19.78 -29.67
C ALA A 320 7.42 18.82 -28.65
N ILE A 321 6.76 18.59 -27.51
CA ILE A 321 7.16 17.55 -26.54
C ILE A 321 6.98 16.17 -27.18
N ALA A 322 5.81 15.89 -27.73
CA ALA A 322 5.47 14.64 -28.40
C ALA A 322 6.47 14.27 -29.51
N ASP A 323 6.82 15.22 -30.39
CA ASP A 323 7.74 15.02 -31.50
C ASP A 323 9.18 14.68 -31.05
N THR A 324 9.53 14.99 -29.79
CA THR A 324 10.85 14.69 -29.21
C THR A 324 10.89 13.42 -28.39
N ILE A 325 9.74 12.84 -28.05
CA ILE A 325 9.67 11.58 -27.31
C ILE A 325 10.10 10.44 -28.24
N ASN A 326 11.02 9.63 -27.76
CA ASN A 326 11.36 8.37 -28.39
C ASN A 326 10.27 7.35 -28.07
N GLU A 327 9.33 7.17 -29.01
CA GLU A 327 8.21 6.25 -28.91
C GLU A 327 8.62 4.85 -28.42
N SER A 328 9.73 4.28 -28.92
CA SER A 328 10.17 2.95 -28.46
C SER A 328 10.64 2.95 -27.02
N ALA A 329 11.32 4.02 -26.57
CA ALA A 329 11.75 4.16 -25.18
C ALA A 329 10.55 4.39 -24.27
N PHE A 330 9.57 5.20 -24.69
CA PHE A 330 8.33 5.40 -23.95
C PHE A 330 7.52 4.10 -23.82
N ILE A 331 7.35 3.34 -24.90
CA ILE A 331 6.67 2.02 -24.88
C ILE A 331 7.44 1.02 -24.01
N THR A 332 8.78 1.07 -24.04
CA THR A 332 9.62 0.23 -23.16
C THR A 332 9.48 0.67 -21.71
N ALA A 333 9.39 1.97 -21.45
CA ALA A 333 9.14 2.49 -20.11
C ALA A 333 7.70 2.18 -19.64
N SER A 334 6.73 2.01 -20.53
CA SER A 334 5.34 1.72 -20.14
C SER A 334 5.04 0.24 -19.96
N ASN A 335 5.75 -0.62 -20.68
CA ASN A 335 5.51 -2.07 -20.69
C ASN A 335 6.66 -2.87 -20.06
N GLY A 336 7.83 -2.25 -19.88
CA GLY A 336 9.01 -2.92 -19.38
C GLY A 336 8.94 -3.12 -17.88
N THR A 337 9.37 -4.27 -17.37
CA THR A 337 9.62 -4.41 -15.93
C THR A 337 10.69 -3.40 -15.49
N SER A 338 10.65 -2.92 -14.25
CA SER A 338 11.53 -1.85 -13.74
C SER A 338 13.04 -2.06 -13.97
N ASP A 339 13.48 -3.29 -14.22
CA ASP A 339 14.86 -3.63 -14.56
C ASP A 339 15.37 -3.02 -15.89
N GLN A 340 14.48 -2.64 -16.81
CA GLN A 340 14.81 -2.12 -18.14
C GLN A 340 14.28 -0.70 -18.40
N LEU A 341 14.12 0.09 -17.34
CA LEU A 341 13.73 1.49 -17.49
C LEU A 341 14.79 2.25 -18.32
N PRO A 342 14.40 2.89 -19.44
CA PRO A 342 15.33 3.69 -20.22
C PRO A 342 15.79 4.89 -19.39
N LYS A 343 17.04 5.31 -19.59
CA LYS A 343 17.59 6.48 -18.88
C LYS A 343 16.84 7.78 -19.21
N SER A 344 16.29 7.86 -20.42
CA SER A 344 15.49 8.98 -20.91
C SER A 344 14.45 8.46 -21.88
N ILE A 345 13.26 9.05 -21.87
CA ILE A 345 12.24 8.83 -22.90
C ILE A 345 12.39 9.81 -24.07
N PHE A 346 13.24 10.83 -23.96
CA PHE A 346 13.50 11.77 -25.06
C PHE A 346 14.50 11.19 -26.06
N ARG A 347 14.32 11.55 -27.33
CA ARG A 347 15.18 11.09 -28.43
C ARG A 347 16.55 11.76 -28.34
N ASP A 348 17.58 10.94 -28.19
CA ASP A 348 18.95 11.41 -28.20
C ASP A 348 19.39 11.80 -29.62
N VAL A 349 20.10 12.92 -29.74
CA VAL A 349 20.58 13.43 -31.04
C VAL A 349 21.83 12.63 -31.42
N LYS A 350 21.67 11.61 -32.27
CA LYS A 350 22.72 10.64 -32.67
C LYS A 350 23.98 11.22 -33.36
N SER A 351 24.24 12.53 -33.36
CA SER A 351 25.19 13.17 -34.29
C SER A 351 26.32 14.01 -33.70
N ALA A 352 26.79 13.74 -32.48
CA ALA A 352 28.07 14.29 -32.01
C ALA A 352 29.07 13.14 -31.68
N PRO A 353 30.12 12.91 -32.48
CA PRO A 353 31.10 11.82 -32.30
C PRO A 353 32.06 11.98 -31.10
N THR A 354 31.70 12.72 -30.06
CA THR A 354 32.59 13.00 -28.91
C THR A 354 32.02 12.42 -27.60
N PRO A 355 32.89 12.01 -26.65
CA PRO A 355 32.60 10.99 -25.63
C PRO A 355 31.79 11.56 -24.43
N PRO A 356 31.50 10.77 -23.37
CA PRO A 356 30.18 10.60 -22.77
C PRO A 356 29.75 11.80 -21.90
N ALA A 357 29.32 12.90 -22.51
CA ALA A 357 28.76 14.03 -21.78
C ALA A 357 27.23 13.89 -21.62
N GLY A 358 26.82 13.02 -20.69
CA GLY A 358 25.59 13.09 -19.88
C GLY A 358 24.21 13.18 -20.54
N LEU A 359 23.15 13.05 -19.72
CA LEU A 359 21.73 13.24 -20.11
C LEU A 359 21.45 14.59 -20.81
N TYR A 360 22.36 15.56 -20.69
CA TYR A 360 22.20 16.93 -21.21
C TYR A 360 21.96 17.00 -22.72
N ASN A 361 22.54 16.10 -23.52
CA ASN A 361 22.39 16.15 -24.98
C ASN A 361 20.95 15.87 -25.44
N SER A 362 20.24 14.96 -24.76
CA SER A 362 18.87 14.58 -25.10
C SER A 362 17.88 15.73 -24.90
N TYR A 363 18.15 16.64 -23.94
CA TYR A 363 17.30 17.80 -23.68
C TYR A 363 17.51 18.97 -24.63
N THR A 364 18.67 19.05 -25.31
CA THR A 364 18.97 20.18 -26.20
C THR A 364 17.99 20.29 -27.37
N LEU A 365 17.54 19.17 -27.92
CA LEU A 365 16.57 19.13 -29.00
C LEU A 365 15.20 19.62 -28.53
N LEU A 366 14.73 19.12 -27.39
CA LEU A 366 13.48 19.56 -26.77
C LEU A 366 13.51 21.05 -26.45
N LYS A 367 14.56 21.53 -25.79
CA LYS A 367 14.76 22.94 -25.45
C LYS A 367 14.73 23.83 -26.70
N ARG A 368 15.38 23.40 -27.79
CA ARG A 368 15.37 24.13 -29.06
C ARG A 368 13.97 24.18 -29.68
N ASN A 369 13.26 23.06 -29.69
CA ASN A 369 11.90 22.98 -30.23
C ASN A 369 10.92 23.85 -29.42
N LEU A 370 10.99 23.79 -28.09
CA LEU A 370 10.14 24.57 -27.20
C LEU A 370 10.43 26.08 -27.26
N ARG A 371 11.71 26.47 -27.35
CA ARG A 371 12.12 27.89 -27.38
C ARG A 371 11.60 28.62 -28.64
N ASN A 372 11.44 27.89 -29.74
CA ASN A 372 10.98 28.45 -31.02
C ASN A 372 9.45 28.61 -31.11
N ILE A 373 8.70 28.10 -30.13
CA ILE A 373 7.24 28.11 -30.14
C ILE A 373 6.73 29.06 -29.06
N MET A 374 5.87 30.00 -29.48
CA MET A 374 5.15 30.91 -28.59
C MET A 374 3.66 30.70 -28.73
N ILE A 375 2.98 30.49 -27.62
CA ILE A 375 1.53 30.33 -27.58
C ILE A 375 0.87 31.51 -26.84
N PRO A 376 -0.40 31.84 -27.14
CA PRO A 376 -1.17 32.76 -26.31
C PRO A 376 -1.24 32.24 -24.87
N LYS A 377 -1.03 33.12 -23.89
CA LYS A 377 -1.06 32.73 -22.48
C LYS A 377 -2.46 32.22 -22.08
N PRO A 378 -2.58 31.00 -21.53
CA PRO A 378 -3.86 30.49 -21.05
C PRO A 378 -4.42 31.31 -19.89
N LYS A 379 -5.74 31.45 -19.83
CA LYS A 379 -6.42 32.18 -18.74
C LYS A 379 -6.17 31.54 -17.37
N SER A 380 -6.15 30.22 -17.32
CA SER A 380 -5.81 29.42 -16.14
C SER A 380 -4.42 29.74 -15.60
N LEU A 381 -3.41 29.81 -16.48
CA LEU A 381 -2.06 30.21 -16.08
C LEU A 381 -2.03 31.65 -15.53
N LYS A 382 -2.81 32.57 -16.12
CA LYS A 382 -2.91 33.94 -15.60
C LYS A 382 -3.48 33.97 -14.18
N LYS A 383 -4.58 33.25 -13.94
CA LYS A 383 -5.21 33.15 -12.61
C LYS A 383 -4.28 32.57 -11.55
N LEU A 384 -3.45 31.58 -11.92
CA LEU A 384 -2.47 30.98 -11.01
C LEU A 384 -1.47 32.00 -10.45
N PHE A 385 -1.20 33.08 -11.19
CA PHE A 385 -0.34 34.20 -10.78
C PHE A 385 -1.11 35.42 -10.25
N GLU A 386 -2.44 35.42 -10.28
CA GLU A 386 -3.24 36.54 -9.77
C GLU A 386 -3.37 36.50 -8.25
N SER A 387 -3.41 35.31 -7.65
CA SER A 387 -3.39 35.17 -6.18
C SER A 387 -1.97 35.38 -5.65
N ASP A 388 -1.82 36.32 -4.71
CA ASP A 388 -0.60 36.55 -3.93
C ASP A 388 -0.80 36.15 -2.46
N GLU A 389 -1.83 35.36 -2.19
CA GLU A 389 -2.14 34.91 -0.83
C GLU A 389 -1.03 33.97 -0.32
N PRO A 390 -0.74 33.97 1.00
CA PRO A 390 0.19 33.02 1.59
C PRO A 390 -0.19 31.58 1.22
N GLY A 391 0.79 30.83 0.72
CA GLY A 391 0.59 29.47 0.25
C GLY A 391 0.23 29.36 -1.23
N SER A 392 -0.15 30.44 -1.92
CA SER A 392 -0.37 30.45 -3.38
C SER A 392 0.89 30.12 -4.17
N PHE A 393 0.71 29.65 -5.40
CA PHE A 393 1.83 29.35 -6.29
C PHE A 393 2.70 30.58 -6.53
N ARG A 394 2.11 31.77 -6.78
CA ARG A 394 2.88 33.01 -6.95
C ARG A 394 3.79 33.25 -5.75
N HIS A 395 3.24 33.20 -4.54
CA HIS A 395 4.00 33.41 -3.30
C HIS A 395 5.14 32.40 -3.13
N ALA A 396 4.95 31.15 -3.56
CA ALA A 396 6.00 30.14 -3.52
C ALA A 396 7.15 30.41 -4.50
N VAL A 397 6.89 31.05 -5.65
CA VAL A 397 7.94 31.40 -6.61
C VAL A 397 8.56 32.79 -6.33
N THR A 398 7.84 33.72 -5.70
CA THR A 398 8.30 35.09 -5.38
C THR A 398 8.69 35.31 -3.92
N GLY A 399 8.51 34.32 -3.04
CA GLY A 399 8.66 34.46 -1.58
C GLY A 399 10.08 34.77 -1.11
N SER A 400 10.23 35.05 0.20
CA SER A 400 11.44 35.59 0.85
C SER A 400 12.70 34.69 0.81
N GLY A 401 12.65 33.54 0.15
CA GLY A 401 13.81 32.67 -0.13
C GLY A 401 14.18 32.59 -1.62
N ALA A 402 13.37 33.18 -2.52
CA ALA A 402 13.67 33.18 -3.94
C ALA A 402 14.88 34.11 -4.24
N PRO A 403 15.81 33.71 -5.12
CA PRO A 403 16.93 34.55 -5.51
C PRO A 403 16.45 35.95 -5.96
N ALA A 404 17.06 36.99 -5.40
CA ALA A 404 16.75 38.38 -5.73
C ALA A 404 16.84 38.60 -7.26
N GLY A 405 15.70 38.69 -7.94
CA GLY A 405 15.60 38.75 -9.40
C GLY A 405 14.47 37.90 -9.99
N ASN A 406 14.02 36.85 -9.29
CA ASN A 406 12.92 36.01 -9.77
C ASN A 406 11.59 36.76 -9.89
N GLU A 407 11.31 37.69 -8.96
CA GLU A 407 10.10 38.52 -9.01
C GLU A 407 10.02 39.34 -10.31
N LYS A 408 11.12 40.01 -10.70
CA LYS A 408 11.17 40.79 -11.94
C LYS A 408 11.05 39.90 -13.19
N TYR A 409 11.61 38.69 -13.14
CA TYR A 409 11.48 37.71 -14.22
C TYR A 409 10.03 37.22 -14.38
N LEU A 410 9.38 36.87 -13.27
CA LEU A 410 7.97 36.46 -13.24
C LEU A 410 7.05 37.59 -13.68
N ASP A 411 7.25 38.80 -13.19
CA ASP A 411 6.47 39.97 -13.61
C ASP A 411 6.56 40.21 -15.13
N ASN A 412 7.75 40.05 -15.70
CA ASN A 412 7.93 40.12 -17.14
C ASN A 412 7.17 39.01 -17.87
N ILE A 413 7.21 37.77 -17.36
CA ILE A 413 6.43 36.66 -17.93
C ILE A 413 4.94 36.97 -17.82
N ILE A 414 4.46 37.45 -16.67
CA ILE A 414 3.04 37.75 -16.37
C ILE A 414 2.51 38.86 -17.29
N ARG A 415 3.32 39.86 -17.63
CA ARG A 415 2.91 40.97 -18.52
C ARG A 415 2.84 40.59 -20.00
N LEU A 416 3.58 39.57 -20.45
CA LEU A 416 3.58 39.19 -21.86
C LEU A 416 2.27 38.48 -22.26
N PRO A 417 1.62 38.85 -23.39
CA PRO A 417 0.38 38.21 -23.85
C PRO A 417 0.62 36.80 -24.42
N ARG A 418 1.87 36.50 -24.76
CA ARG A 418 2.33 35.19 -25.26
C ARG A 418 3.42 34.66 -24.33
N ILE A 419 3.46 33.34 -24.18
CA ILE A 419 4.48 32.66 -23.40
C ILE A 419 5.23 31.68 -24.31
N ARG A 420 6.55 31.59 -24.12
CA ARG A 420 7.36 30.57 -24.80
C ARG A 420 7.11 29.20 -24.17
N CYS A 421 7.12 28.14 -24.96
CA CYS A 421 6.82 26.80 -24.46
C CYS A 421 7.87 26.28 -23.47
N ASP A 422 9.14 26.71 -23.58
CA ASP A 422 10.19 26.35 -22.63
C ASP A 422 9.89 26.90 -21.23
N VAL A 423 9.59 28.20 -21.16
CA VAL A 423 9.20 28.87 -19.92
C VAL A 423 7.89 28.31 -19.38
N TYR A 424 6.93 27.97 -20.24
CA TYR A 424 5.66 27.40 -19.78
C TYR A 424 5.85 26.02 -19.15
N LEU A 425 6.62 25.13 -19.78
CA LEU A 425 6.93 23.81 -19.23
C LEU A 425 7.68 23.92 -17.89
N ASP A 426 8.63 24.84 -17.80
CA ASP A 426 9.39 25.12 -16.58
C ASP A 426 8.46 25.51 -15.41
N LEU A 427 7.54 26.44 -15.66
CA LEU A 427 6.53 26.87 -14.69
C LEU A 427 5.59 25.74 -14.29
N MET A 428 5.22 24.85 -15.21
CA MET A 428 4.40 23.68 -14.88
C MET A 428 5.16 22.73 -13.97
N ILE A 429 6.42 22.41 -14.25
CA ILE A 429 7.20 21.49 -13.40
C ILE A 429 7.37 22.07 -12.00
N MET A 430 7.63 23.38 -11.87
CA MET A 430 7.66 24.07 -10.58
C MET A 430 6.32 24.00 -9.84
N ALA A 431 5.21 24.15 -10.57
CA ALA A 431 3.87 24.08 -9.99
C ALA A 431 3.49 22.68 -9.52
N PHE A 432 3.86 21.63 -10.26
CA PHE A 432 3.71 20.24 -9.81
C PHE A 432 4.53 19.96 -8.55
N ARG A 433 5.77 20.46 -8.50
CA ARG A 433 6.63 20.39 -7.31
C ARG A 433 6.00 21.06 -6.09
N TRP A 434 5.53 22.30 -6.27
CA TRP A 434 4.84 23.04 -5.21
C TRP A 434 3.60 22.29 -4.69
N GLU A 435 2.78 21.75 -5.60
CA GLU A 435 1.60 20.96 -5.23
C GLU A 435 1.97 19.66 -4.50
N ALA A 436 3.00 18.95 -4.97
CA ALA A 436 3.50 17.74 -4.32
C ALA A 436 3.97 18.01 -2.88
N GLY A 437 4.65 19.14 -2.66
CA GLY A 437 5.03 19.59 -1.32
C GLY A 437 3.82 19.88 -0.42
N HIS A 438 2.76 20.49 -0.95
CA HIS A 438 1.50 20.69 -0.21
C HIS A 438 0.82 19.39 0.16
N ILE A 439 0.73 18.43 -0.77
CA ILE A 439 0.12 17.12 -0.52
C ILE A 439 0.93 16.35 0.52
N ALA A 440 2.25 16.28 0.38
CA ALA A 440 3.12 15.64 1.36
C ALA A 440 3.00 16.31 2.74
N TYR A 441 2.93 17.64 2.78
CA TYR A 441 2.68 18.37 4.02
C TYR A 441 1.34 17.98 4.66
N GLN A 442 0.25 17.89 3.88
CA GLN A 442 -1.06 17.45 4.35
C GLN A 442 -1.04 16.02 4.89
N ILE A 443 -0.36 15.11 4.20
CA ILE A 443 -0.15 13.70 4.60
C ILE A 443 0.56 13.64 5.96
N LEU A 444 1.61 14.45 6.15
CA LEU A 444 2.34 14.50 7.42
C LEU A 444 1.52 15.13 8.54
N HIS A 445 0.60 16.05 8.22
CA HIS A 445 -0.25 16.74 9.19
C HIS A 445 -1.54 16.00 9.54
N SER A 446 -2.05 15.15 8.64
CA SER A 446 -3.23 14.31 8.88
C SER A 446 -2.92 13.08 9.73
N GLY A 447 -1.63 12.72 9.83
CA GLY A 447 -1.16 11.65 10.69
C GLY A 447 -1.48 11.88 12.17
N PRO A 448 -1.64 10.80 12.96
CA PRO A 448 -1.92 10.92 14.39
C PRO A 448 -0.81 11.74 15.07
N GLN A 449 -1.22 12.69 15.91
CA GLN A 449 -0.29 13.50 16.71
C GLN A 449 0.30 12.63 17.82
N LEU A 450 1.41 11.93 17.52
CA LEU A 450 2.06 11.01 18.46
C LEU A 450 3.07 11.70 19.38
N ALA A 451 3.57 12.87 19.00
CA ALA A 451 4.54 13.66 19.74
C ALA A 451 4.11 15.12 19.85
N GLU A 452 4.50 15.77 20.96
CA GLU A 452 4.34 17.22 21.15
C GLU A 452 5.24 18.01 20.18
N ASP A 453 6.34 17.40 19.74
CA ASP A 453 7.19 17.89 18.68
C ASP A 453 6.69 17.43 17.29
N ARG A 454 6.27 18.38 16.46
CA ARG A 454 5.72 18.13 15.12
C ARG A 454 6.77 17.57 14.16
N ASP A 455 8.02 18.03 14.25
CA ASP A 455 9.06 17.59 13.34
C ASP A 455 9.42 16.14 13.62
N LEU A 456 9.47 15.77 14.90
CA LEU A 456 9.65 14.38 15.32
C LEU A 456 8.50 13.49 14.81
N ASN A 457 7.25 14.00 14.82
CA ASN A 457 6.10 13.25 14.35
C ASN A 457 6.15 13.01 12.83
N ALA A 458 6.50 14.04 12.05
CA ALA A 458 6.65 13.92 10.60
C ALA A 458 7.71 12.88 10.24
N LYS A 459 8.88 12.94 10.90
CA LYS A 459 9.97 11.96 10.71
C LYS A 459 9.53 10.54 11.03
N LEU A 460 8.80 10.37 12.14
CA LEU A 460 8.29 9.07 12.55
C LEU A 460 7.28 8.50 11.55
N ILE A 461 6.38 9.34 11.03
CA ILE A 461 5.40 8.96 10.02
C ILE A 461 6.11 8.49 8.75
N VAL A 462 7.06 9.27 8.23
CA VAL A 462 7.82 8.92 7.02
C VAL A 462 8.62 7.62 7.21
N PHE A 463 9.35 7.51 8.32
CA PHE A 463 10.11 6.30 8.65
C PHE A 463 9.19 5.08 8.74
N SER A 464 8.01 5.23 9.34
CA SER A 464 7.05 4.14 9.45
C SER A 464 6.45 3.73 8.12
N LEU A 465 6.20 4.70 7.22
CA LEU A 465 5.62 4.47 5.91
C LEU A 465 6.56 3.63 5.04
N PHE A 466 7.84 3.99 5.02
CA PHE A 466 8.87 3.33 4.21
C PHE A 466 9.66 2.25 4.97
N TYR A 467 9.18 1.81 6.13
CA TYR A 467 9.84 0.74 6.87
C TYR A 467 9.98 -0.54 6.01
N GLY A 468 11.20 -1.06 5.94
CA GLY A 468 11.54 -2.25 5.14
C GLY A 468 11.77 -1.97 3.65
N TRP A 469 11.59 -0.73 3.19
CA TRP A 469 11.94 -0.35 1.83
C TRP A 469 13.45 -0.09 1.77
N ASP A 470 14.11 -0.68 0.78
CA ASP A 470 15.51 -0.36 0.46
C ASP A 470 15.53 0.98 -0.29
N ILE A 471 15.44 2.07 0.46
CA ILE A 471 15.75 3.40 -0.05
C ILE A 471 17.23 3.57 0.21
N LYS A 472 18.05 3.44 -0.83
CA LYS A 472 19.45 3.82 -0.71
C LYS A 472 19.47 5.34 -0.88
N PRO A 473 19.98 6.13 0.08
CA PRO A 473 20.24 7.53 -0.20
C PRO A 473 21.14 7.51 -1.43
N GLY A 474 20.73 8.22 -2.48
CA GLY A 474 21.37 8.18 -3.79
C GLY A 474 22.86 8.22 -3.55
N ARG A 475 23.55 7.12 -3.87
CA ARG A 475 24.96 6.97 -3.55
C ARG A 475 25.64 8.10 -4.30
N ASP A 476 25.95 9.20 -3.60
CA ASP A 476 26.75 10.26 -4.17
C ASP A 476 27.99 9.55 -4.69
N PRO A 477 28.21 9.49 -6.02
CA PRO A 477 29.33 8.72 -6.57
C PRO A 477 30.68 9.19 -6.02
N TRP A 478 30.67 10.38 -5.42
CA TRP A 478 31.78 11.14 -4.91
C TRP A 478 31.99 11.03 -3.39
N SER A 479 31.00 10.58 -2.60
CA SER A 479 31.12 10.68 -1.13
C SER A 479 31.97 9.56 -0.52
N GLY A 480 32.22 8.44 -1.23
CA GLY A 480 33.12 7.35 -0.82
C GLY A 480 32.74 6.59 0.46
N ASN A 481 31.95 7.19 1.34
CA ASN A 481 31.50 6.69 2.62
C ASN A 481 30.08 6.13 2.46
N GLY A 482 29.99 4.97 1.79
CA GLY A 482 28.75 4.21 1.73
C GLY A 482 28.47 3.56 3.08
N GLY A 483 27.67 4.20 3.94
CA GLY A 483 27.33 3.61 5.23
C GLY A 483 26.21 4.28 6.00
N ASP A 484 25.99 5.58 5.81
CA ASP A 484 25.00 6.28 6.62
C ASP A 484 23.60 6.04 6.04
N GLY A 485 22.73 5.46 6.86
CA GLY A 485 21.34 5.17 6.49
C GLY A 485 20.58 6.42 6.06
N LEU A 486 19.35 6.25 5.55
CA LEU A 486 18.50 7.38 5.18
C LEU A 486 18.50 8.43 6.29
N THR A 487 19.02 9.62 5.97
CA THR A 487 18.80 10.78 6.85
C THR A 487 17.30 11.08 6.86
N ASP A 488 16.80 11.54 7.99
CA ASP A 488 15.38 11.91 8.13
C ASP A 488 14.92 12.87 7.02
N GLU A 489 15.81 13.77 6.62
CA GLU A 489 15.59 14.73 5.53
C GLU A 489 15.49 14.04 4.17
N ALA A 490 16.38 13.10 3.85
CA ALA A 490 16.30 12.33 2.62
C ALA A 490 15.01 11.52 2.52
N ALA A 491 14.47 11.05 3.65
CA ALA A 491 13.19 10.34 3.70
C ALA A 491 12.02 11.25 3.33
N GLN A 492 11.98 12.48 3.86
CA GLN A 492 10.95 13.46 3.54
C GLN A 492 11.04 13.92 2.08
N LEU A 493 12.25 14.16 1.59
CA LEU A 493 12.46 14.47 0.17
C LEU A 493 12.01 13.33 -0.73
N PHE A 494 12.25 12.08 -0.33
CA PHE A 494 11.81 10.90 -1.06
C PHE A 494 10.29 10.83 -1.12
N LEU A 495 9.60 11.14 -0.01
CA LEU A 495 8.14 11.24 0.00
C LEU A 495 7.65 12.32 -0.98
N ASN A 496 8.26 13.49 -1.00
CA ASN A 496 7.88 14.59 -1.89
C ASN A 496 8.05 14.21 -3.36
N ASP A 497 9.18 13.57 -3.71
CA ASP A 497 9.44 13.13 -5.08
C ASP A 497 8.53 11.96 -5.47
N LEU A 498 8.23 11.04 -4.55
CA LEU A 498 7.26 9.98 -4.76
C LEU A 498 5.88 10.57 -5.10
N VAL A 499 5.39 11.51 -4.28
CA VAL A 499 4.13 12.23 -4.53
C VAL A 499 4.17 12.96 -5.87
N LEU A 500 5.29 13.61 -6.20
CA LEU A 500 5.48 14.30 -7.47
C LEU A 500 5.33 13.37 -8.67
N VAL A 501 5.94 12.18 -8.62
CA VAL A 501 5.83 11.21 -9.72
C VAL A 501 4.38 10.70 -9.85
N TYR A 502 3.68 10.42 -8.75
CA TYR A 502 2.26 10.03 -8.82
C TYR A 502 1.37 11.16 -9.34
N LEU A 503 1.65 12.39 -8.94
CA LEU A 503 0.96 13.58 -9.42
C LEU A 503 1.12 13.72 -10.94
N PHE A 504 2.34 13.61 -11.46
CA PHE A 504 2.60 13.60 -12.90
C PHE A 504 1.88 12.46 -13.61
N ARG A 505 2.00 11.24 -13.09
CA ARG A 505 1.33 10.05 -13.64
C ARG A 505 -0.17 10.26 -13.76
N ASN A 506 -0.81 10.70 -12.68
CA ASN A 506 -2.26 10.86 -12.60
C ASN A 506 -2.76 11.97 -13.53
N GLU A 507 -2.03 13.08 -13.64
CA GLU A 507 -2.42 14.18 -14.52
C GLU A 507 -2.09 13.91 -16.00
N LEU A 508 -1.00 13.19 -16.30
CA LEU A 508 -0.69 12.71 -17.64
C LEU A 508 -1.73 11.70 -18.15
N ALA A 509 -2.30 10.89 -17.25
CA ALA A 509 -3.41 10.00 -17.60
C ALA A 509 -4.70 10.74 -17.97
N LEU A 510 -4.87 11.99 -17.48
CA LEU A 510 -6.00 12.87 -17.83
C LEU A 510 -5.70 13.75 -19.04
N ALA A 511 -4.43 14.09 -19.26
CA ALA A 511 -3.98 14.87 -20.40
C ALA A 511 -4.03 14.05 -21.71
N PRO A 512 -4.07 14.71 -22.88
CA PRO A 512 -3.93 14.03 -24.16
C PRO A 512 -2.60 13.27 -24.18
N GLN A 513 -2.63 11.98 -24.54
CA GLN A 513 -1.41 11.18 -24.58
C GLN A 513 -0.45 11.72 -25.64
N PRO A 514 0.82 11.96 -25.29
CA PRO A 514 1.77 12.59 -26.20
C PRO A 514 2.15 11.67 -27.38
N VAL A 515 2.04 10.35 -27.22
CA VAL A 515 2.47 9.38 -28.24
C VAL A 515 1.34 8.96 -29.19
N ASP A 516 0.07 9.23 -28.87
CA ASP A 516 -1.05 8.68 -29.63
C ASP A 516 -1.88 9.78 -30.33
N GLN A 517 -1.41 10.29 -31.48
CA GLN A 517 -2.14 11.36 -32.18
C GLN A 517 -2.28 11.33 -33.71
N ARG A 518 -1.99 10.25 -34.46
CA ARG A 518 -2.35 10.28 -35.91
C ARG A 518 -3.04 9.07 -36.53
N TYR A 519 -3.15 7.91 -35.87
CA TYR A 519 -3.76 6.74 -36.53
C TYR A 519 -4.79 5.95 -35.73
N THR A 520 -4.93 6.18 -34.43
CA THR A 520 -6.01 5.58 -33.65
C THR A 520 -7.22 6.51 -33.75
N GLY A 521 -8.28 6.08 -34.44
CA GLY A 521 -9.52 6.86 -34.52
C GLY A 521 -9.96 7.25 -33.10
N SER A 522 -10.64 8.39 -32.92
CA SER A 522 -11.05 8.93 -31.60
C SER A 522 -11.71 7.93 -30.65
N GLN A 523 -12.14 6.77 -31.16
CA GLN A 523 -12.65 5.64 -30.41
C GLN A 523 -11.58 4.85 -29.63
N GLN A 524 -10.36 4.67 -30.13
CA GLN A 524 -9.32 3.87 -29.45
C GLN A 524 -8.74 4.61 -28.25
N ALA A 525 -8.42 5.91 -28.38
CA ALA A 525 -8.03 6.73 -27.24
C ALA A 525 -9.15 6.81 -26.18
N LYS A 526 -10.42 6.90 -26.61
CA LYS A 526 -11.57 6.78 -25.70
C LYS A 526 -11.62 5.43 -25.00
N ASN A 527 -11.46 4.33 -25.75
CA ASN A 527 -11.46 2.99 -25.18
C ASN A 527 -10.30 2.80 -24.20
N TYR A 528 -9.13 3.40 -24.45
CA TYR A 528 -8.00 3.36 -23.52
C TYR A 528 -8.28 4.14 -22.24
N VAL A 529 -8.78 5.38 -22.34
CA VAL A 529 -9.16 6.18 -21.16
C VAL A 529 -10.28 5.48 -20.38
N GLU A 530 -11.28 4.92 -21.06
CA GLU A 530 -12.34 4.13 -20.42
C GLU A 530 -11.78 2.86 -19.77
N ALA A 531 -10.86 2.14 -20.42
CA ALA A 531 -10.23 0.94 -19.86
C ALA A 531 -9.38 1.29 -18.64
N TYR A 532 -8.60 2.37 -18.71
CA TYR A 532 -7.82 2.88 -17.58
C TYR A 532 -8.75 3.27 -16.43
N GLN A 533 -9.82 4.03 -16.69
CA GLN A 533 -10.81 4.39 -15.68
C GLN A 533 -11.52 3.16 -15.07
N ARG A 534 -11.84 2.14 -15.87
CA ARG A 534 -12.39 0.87 -15.36
C ARG A 534 -11.37 0.14 -14.48
N THR A 535 -10.10 0.15 -14.86
CA THR A 535 -9.01 -0.48 -14.09
C THR A 535 -8.78 0.26 -12.78
N VAL A 536 -8.71 1.60 -12.80
CA VAL A 536 -8.64 2.43 -11.58
C VAL A 536 -9.88 2.24 -10.71
N GLY A 537 -11.07 2.16 -11.31
CA GLY A 537 -12.31 1.87 -10.58
C GLY A 537 -12.33 0.49 -9.92
N SER A 538 -11.71 -0.52 -10.54
CA SER A 538 -11.55 -1.83 -9.91
C SER A 538 -10.63 -1.78 -8.67
N LYS A 539 -9.64 -0.87 -8.65
CA LYS A 539 -8.77 -0.65 -7.49
C LYS A 539 -9.55 -0.11 -6.29
N ASN A 540 -10.45 0.86 -6.51
CA ASN A 540 -11.32 1.37 -5.45
C ASN A 540 -12.21 0.27 -4.85
N LYS A 541 -12.67 -0.69 -5.67
CA LYS A 541 -13.44 -1.84 -5.18
C LYS A 541 -12.62 -2.75 -4.26
N PHE A 542 -11.34 -2.97 -4.56
CA PHE A 542 -10.47 -3.72 -3.66
C PHE A 542 -10.26 -2.98 -2.33
N GLY A 543 -10.15 -1.65 -2.38
CA GLY A 543 -10.14 -0.79 -1.19
C GLY A 543 -11.39 -0.97 -0.33
N GLU A 544 -12.58 -0.90 -0.92
CA GLU A 544 -13.85 -1.15 -0.21
C GLU A 544 -13.92 -2.55 0.43
N LEU A 545 -13.48 -3.57 -0.30
CA LEU A 545 -13.45 -4.95 0.19
C LEU A 545 -12.48 -5.11 1.37
N TYR A 546 -11.37 -4.38 1.36
CA TYR A 546 -10.43 -4.33 2.47
C TYR A 546 -10.96 -3.54 3.67
N VAL A 547 -11.65 -2.41 3.45
CA VAL A 547 -12.35 -1.69 4.53
C VAL A 547 -13.38 -2.61 5.20
N TRP A 548 -14.13 -3.39 4.42
CA TRP A 548 -15.03 -4.42 4.95
C TRP A 548 -14.30 -5.48 5.76
N ALA A 549 -13.14 -5.93 5.28
CA ALA A 549 -12.30 -6.89 6.00
C ALA A 549 -11.83 -6.32 7.35
N LEU A 550 -11.46 -5.03 7.40
CA LEU A 550 -11.11 -4.32 8.64
C LEU A 550 -12.30 -4.17 9.61
N MET A 551 -13.54 -4.29 9.14
CA MET A 551 -14.73 -4.35 10.00
C MET A 551 -14.95 -5.72 10.66
N MET A 552 -14.21 -6.77 10.28
CA MET A 552 -14.39 -8.11 10.86
C MET A 552 -14.21 -8.20 12.38
N PRO A 553 -13.23 -7.53 13.01
CA PRO A 553 -13.14 -7.48 14.47
C PRO A 553 -14.37 -6.85 15.13
N TYR A 554 -15.03 -5.90 14.46
CA TYR A 554 -16.29 -5.33 14.95
C TYR A 554 -17.44 -6.34 14.86
N ILE A 555 -17.51 -7.10 13.76
CA ILE A 555 -18.48 -8.20 13.59
C ILE A 555 -18.26 -9.28 14.67
N GLN A 556 -17.01 -9.59 15.00
CA GLN A 556 -16.66 -10.50 16.09
C GLN A 556 -17.21 -10.00 17.43
N GLY A 557 -17.03 -8.71 17.73
CA GLY A 557 -17.58 -8.07 18.93
C GLY A 557 -19.10 -8.17 19.01
N LEU A 558 -19.80 -7.91 17.89
CA LEU A 558 -21.25 -8.09 17.79
C LEU A 558 -21.67 -9.54 18.00
N LEU A 559 -20.94 -10.50 17.43
CA LEU A 559 -21.24 -11.92 17.56
C LEU A 559 -21.06 -12.42 19.01
N LEU A 560 -19.99 -11.99 19.68
CA LEU A 560 -19.78 -12.25 21.11
C LEU A 560 -20.88 -11.61 21.99
N TYR A 561 -21.33 -10.40 21.63
CA TYR A 561 -22.45 -9.74 22.32
C TYR A 561 -23.74 -10.55 22.20
N TYR A 562 -24.09 -11.03 21.00
CA TYR A 562 -25.26 -11.89 20.81
C TYR A 562 -25.13 -13.24 21.54
N LEU A 563 -23.94 -13.85 21.54
CA LEU A 563 -23.70 -15.07 22.31
C LEU A 563 -23.86 -14.86 23.81
N ALA A 564 -23.44 -13.69 24.33
CA ALA A 564 -23.63 -13.34 25.73
C ALA A 564 -25.12 -13.18 26.09
N ILE A 565 -25.92 -12.57 25.21
CA ILE A 565 -27.38 -12.49 25.37
C ILE A 565 -28.03 -13.89 25.34
N ALA A 566 -27.50 -14.80 24.52
CA ALA A 566 -28.00 -16.17 24.39
C ALA A 566 -27.63 -17.08 25.58
N TYR A 567 -26.62 -16.71 26.38
CA TYR A 567 -26.12 -17.50 27.51
C TYR A 567 -27.20 -17.94 28.52
N PRO A 568 -28.07 -17.07 29.08
CA PRO A 568 -29.11 -17.49 30.01
C PRO A 568 -30.07 -18.54 29.42
N PHE A 569 -30.37 -18.46 28.12
CA PHE A 569 -31.20 -19.44 27.43
C PHE A 569 -30.48 -20.79 27.27
N ALA A 570 -29.18 -20.77 26.96
CA ALA A 570 -28.36 -21.99 26.92
C ALA A 570 -28.30 -22.68 28.30
N CYS A 571 -28.20 -21.90 29.38
CA CYS A 571 -28.26 -22.41 30.76
C CYS A 571 -29.62 -23.01 31.11
N LEU A 572 -30.73 -22.37 30.72
CA LEU A 572 -32.08 -22.94 30.93
C LEU A 572 -32.27 -24.26 30.16
N LEU A 573 -31.75 -24.36 28.94
CA LEU A 573 -31.78 -25.59 28.15
C LEU A 573 -30.93 -26.71 28.78
N MET A 574 -29.91 -26.40 29.57
CA MET A 574 -29.13 -27.41 30.30
C MET A 574 -29.97 -28.12 31.38
N ILE A 575 -30.97 -27.45 31.95
CA ILE A 575 -31.86 -28.02 32.97
C ILE A 575 -32.75 -29.11 32.35
N VAL A 576 -33.05 -29.02 31.05
CA VAL A 576 -33.87 -30.00 30.34
C VAL A 576 -33.05 -31.28 30.10
N PRO A 577 -33.46 -32.44 30.67
CA PRO A 577 -32.72 -33.68 30.52
C PRO A 577 -32.59 -34.07 29.04
N GLY A 578 -31.36 -34.41 28.63
CA GLY A 578 -31.02 -34.75 27.23
C GLY A 578 -30.49 -33.58 26.38
N MET A 579 -30.58 -32.32 26.85
CA MET A 579 -30.15 -31.14 26.08
C MET A 579 -28.79 -30.54 26.49
N HIS A 580 -27.99 -31.23 27.32
CA HIS A 580 -26.65 -30.79 27.72
C HIS A 580 -25.70 -30.52 26.53
N LYS A 581 -25.94 -31.17 25.38
CA LYS A 581 -25.19 -30.93 24.13
C LYS A 581 -25.35 -29.50 23.61
N THR A 582 -26.45 -28.83 23.92
CA THR A 582 -26.69 -27.44 23.52
C THR A 582 -25.72 -26.48 24.22
N LEU A 583 -25.41 -26.72 25.50
CA LEU A 583 -24.42 -25.91 26.23
C LEU A 583 -23.02 -26.06 25.61
N LEU A 584 -22.62 -27.30 25.30
CA LEU A 584 -21.35 -27.55 24.62
C LEU A 584 -21.30 -26.88 23.25
N THR A 585 -22.41 -26.92 22.50
CA THR A 585 -22.51 -26.25 21.21
C THR A 585 -22.39 -24.72 21.35
N TRP A 586 -23.05 -24.12 22.35
CA TRP A 586 -22.92 -22.69 22.67
C TRP A 586 -21.48 -22.33 23.06
N ALA A 587 -20.84 -23.14 23.91
CA ALA A 587 -19.45 -22.95 24.31
C ALA A 587 -18.50 -23.07 23.10
N SER A 588 -18.74 -24.01 22.18
CA SER A 588 -17.98 -24.12 20.94
C SER A 588 -18.13 -22.89 20.04
N PHE A 589 -19.32 -22.29 19.95
CA PHE A 589 -19.51 -21.02 19.24
C PHE A 589 -18.76 -19.87 19.90
N TRP A 590 -18.74 -19.82 21.24
CA TRP A 590 -17.96 -18.83 21.97
C TRP A 590 -16.45 -18.98 21.72
N THR A 591 -15.94 -20.21 21.85
CA THR A 591 -14.54 -20.53 21.55
C THR A 591 -14.19 -20.21 20.10
N TRP A 592 -15.07 -20.52 19.14
CA TRP A 592 -14.89 -20.17 17.73
C TRP A 592 -14.73 -18.66 17.54
N ALA A 593 -15.68 -17.87 18.05
CA ALA A 593 -15.65 -16.42 17.95
C ALA A 593 -14.42 -15.81 18.63
N LYS A 594 -13.97 -16.39 19.74
CA LYS A 594 -12.75 -15.97 20.43
C LYS A 594 -11.47 -16.35 19.69
N LEU A 595 -11.47 -17.46 18.98
CA LEU A 595 -10.31 -17.88 18.19
C LEU A 595 -10.00 -16.92 17.03
N TRP A 596 -10.95 -16.06 16.64
CA TRP A 596 -10.71 -15.01 15.65
C TRP A 596 -9.64 -14.02 16.12
N ASP A 597 -9.53 -13.74 17.43
CA ASP A 597 -8.49 -12.85 17.99
C ASP A 597 -7.09 -13.36 17.61
N VAL A 598 -6.86 -14.67 17.74
CA VAL A 598 -5.60 -15.33 17.37
C VAL A 598 -5.39 -15.29 15.86
N GLY A 599 -6.43 -15.56 15.08
CA GLY A 599 -6.36 -15.50 13.62
C GLY A 599 -6.01 -14.10 13.11
N PHE A 600 -6.65 -13.05 13.62
CA PHE A 600 -6.34 -11.67 13.24
C PHE A 600 -4.94 -11.25 13.68
N ALA A 601 -4.47 -11.68 14.85
CA ALA A 601 -3.09 -11.45 15.26
C ALA A 601 -2.09 -12.09 14.27
N MET A 602 -2.36 -13.31 13.78
CA MET A 602 -1.54 -13.94 12.74
C MET A 602 -1.59 -13.15 11.42
N VAL A 603 -2.79 -12.76 10.97
CA VAL A 603 -2.94 -11.96 9.73
C VAL A 603 -2.17 -10.65 9.84
N GLN A 604 -2.20 -9.95 10.97
CA GLN A 604 -1.42 -8.73 11.18
C GLN A 604 0.11 -8.94 11.09
N GLN A 605 0.62 -10.12 11.44
CA GLN A 605 2.05 -10.42 11.26
C GLN A 605 2.39 -10.76 9.81
N VAL A 606 1.52 -11.52 9.14
CA VAL A 606 1.64 -11.77 7.69
C VAL A 606 1.57 -10.44 6.94
N GLU A 607 0.69 -9.54 7.35
CA GLU A 607 0.54 -8.19 6.82
C GLU A 607 1.87 -7.43 6.79
N LYS A 608 2.55 -7.35 7.93
CA LYS A 608 3.86 -6.69 8.05
C LYS A 608 4.91 -7.35 7.15
N SER A 609 4.91 -8.68 7.09
CA SER A 609 5.88 -9.46 6.31
C SER A 609 5.69 -9.21 4.82
N VAL A 610 4.45 -9.26 4.33
CA VAL A 610 4.14 -9.00 2.92
C VAL A 610 4.42 -7.53 2.58
N TRP A 611 4.12 -6.58 3.46
CA TRP A 611 4.43 -5.16 3.24
C TRP A 611 5.93 -4.92 3.07
N ALA A 612 6.75 -5.49 3.95
CA ALA A 612 8.20 -5.42 3.85
C ALA A 612 8.72 -6.08 2.56
N MET A 613 8.12 -7.19 2.12
CA MET A 613 8.47 -7.86 0.87
C MET A 613 8.15 -7.02 -0.38
N ILE A 614 7.07 -6.24 -0.37
CA ILE A 614 6.71 -5.37 -1.50
C ILE A 614 7.76 -4.27 -1.69
N GLY A 615 8.13 -3.60 -0.60
CA GLY A 615 9.12 -2.52 -0.61
C GLY A 615 10.55 -2.98 -0.92
N ASN A 616 10.89 -4.23 -0.57
CA ASN A 616 12.22 -4.80 -0.75
C ASN A 616 12.36 -5.67 -2.02
N SER A 617 11.37 -5.63 -2.93
CA SER A 617 11.55 -6.31 -4.21
C SER A 617 12.70 -5.62 -4.97
N THR A 618 13.57 -6.39 -5.62
CA THR A 618 14.67 -5.85 -6.44
C THR A 618 14.19 -4.85 -7.48
N LYS A 619 12.94 -5.03 -7.94
CA LYS A 619 12.23 -4.16 -8.85
C LYS A 619 11.86 -2.82 -8.22
N ALA A 620 11.33 -2.83 -6.99
CA ALA A 620 10.99 -1.63 -6.24
C ALA A 620 12.25 -0.86 -5.83
N ALA A 621 13.32 -1.54 -5.41
CA ALA A 621 14.59 -0.91 -5.06
C ALA A 621 15.14 -0.03 -6.20
N ARG A 622 15.08 -0.49 -7.45
CA ARG A 622 15.50 0.33 -8.60
C ARG A 622 14.60 1.54 -8.85
N VAL A 623 13.29 1.39 -8.65
CA VAL A 623 12.36 2.52 -8.75
C VAL A 623 12.64 3.54 -7.65
N ASN A 624 12.91 3.06 -6.43
CA ASN A 624 13.31 3.90 -5.31
C ASN A 624 14.63 4.62 -5.61
N ASP A 625 15.61 3.94 -6.21
CA ASP A 625 16.88 4.57 -6.63
C ASP A 625 16.62 5.70 -7.65
N PHE A 626 15.70 5.51 -8.60
CA PHE A 626 15.33 6.57 -9.56
C PHE A 626 14.63 7.75 -8.90
N ILE A 627 13.75 7.49 -7.92
CA ILE A 627 13.06 8.55 -7.18
C ILE A 627 14.06 9.30 -6.28
N ALA A 628 14.98 8.58 -5.63
CA ALA A 628 16.06 9.17 -4.86
C ALA A 628 17.01 9.98 -5.75
N GLU A 629 17.25 9.58 -7.00
CA GLU A 629 18.02 10.36 -7.98
C GLU A 629 17.36 11.71 -8.30
N MET A 630 16.02 11.81 -8.22
CA MET A 630 15.30 13.07 -8.46
C MET A 630 15.61 14.15 -7.42
N GLN A 631 15.99 13.75 -6.20
CA GLN A 631 16.41 14.67 -5.13
C GLN A 631 17.61 15.52 -5.56
N ASN A 632 18.52 14.94 -6.36
CA ASN A 632 19.72 15.61 -6.85
C ASN A 632 19.42 16.72 -7.88
N TRP A 633 18.20 16.75 -8.44
CA TRP A 633 17.77 17.77 -9.40
C TRP A 633 16.92 18.87 -8.76
N GLY A 634 16.86 18.88 -7.44
CA GLY A 634 16.28 19.93 -6.60
C GLY A 634 15.26 19.36 -5.63
N SER A 635 15.29 19.86 -4.40
CA SER A 635 14.35 19.51 -3.35
C SER A 635 13.15 20.46 -3.33
N VAL A 636 11.98 19.91 -3.01
CA VAL A 636 10.85 20.70 -2.51
C VAL A 636 10.90 20.60 -1.00
N GLY A 637 11.08 21.71 -0.31
CA GLY A 637 11.05 21.74 1.15
C GLY A 637 9.82 22.50 1.66
N ALA A 638 9.40 22.21 2.88
CA ALA A 638 8.58 23.15 3.62
C ALA A 638 9.52 23.91 4.55
N GLU A 639 9.88 25.13 4.18
CA GLU A 639 10.74 25.93 5.03
C GLU A 639 9.88 26.51 6.16
N SER A 640 10.17 26.07 7.38
CA SER A 640 9.73 26.74 8.60
C SER A 640 10.38 28.13 8.63
N VAL A 641 9.57 29.19 8.63
CA VAL A 641 10.06 30.58 8.69
C VAL A 641 10.63 30.86 10.09
N ALA A 642 11.79 30.30 10.41
CA ALA A 642 12.37 30.31 11.75
C ALA A 642 13.24 31.56 12.05
N ASN A 643 13.40 32.48 11.10
CA ASN A 643 14.29 33.65 11.26
C ASN A 643 13.57 34.95 11.70
N SER A 644 12.40 34.86 12.33
CA SER A 644 11.84 36.03 13.02
C SER A 644 12.28 36.03 14.49
N PRO A 645 13.14 36.98 14.94
CA PRO A 645 13.58 37.09 16.33
C PRO A 645 12.48 37.76 17.19
N VAL A 646 11.27 37.22 17.15
CA VAL A 646 10.15 37.68 17.98
C VAL A 646 9.84 36.58 19.00
N PRO A 647 10.06 36.82 20.31
CA PRO A 647 9.58 35.90 21.33
C PRO A 647 8.05 35.99 21.37
N ASP A 648 7.37 34.84 21.41
CA ASP A 648 5.91 34.69 21.55
C ASP A 648 5.01 34.92 20.33
N ILE A 649 5.44 34.52 19.13
CA ILE A 649 4.45 34.11 18.10
C ILE A 649 4.29 32.60 18.19
N LYS A 650 3.17 32.16 18.75
CA LYS A 650 2.75 30.76 18.73
C LYS A 650 2.75 30.26 17.28
N ILE A 651 3.70 29.38 16.96
CA ILE A 651 3.86 28.71 15.68
C ILE A 651 2.72 27.71 15.53
N TYR A 652 1.54 28.20 15.20
CA TYR A 652 0.46 27.37 14.70
C TYR A 652 0.09 27.97 13.33
N ASP A 653 0.10 27.11 12.30
CA ASP A 653 -0.57 27.26 10.98
C ASP A 653 0.17 27.68 9.70
N THR A 654 1.48 27.94 9.66
CA THR A 654 2.12 28.33 8.37
C THR A 654 3.51 27.76 8.11
N ALA A 655 3.70 26.44 8.23
CA ALA A 655 4.81 25.82 7.52
C ALA A 655 4.50 25.90 6.02
N LYS A 656 5.22 26.76 5.32
CA LYS A 656 4.97 27.07 3.90
C LYS A 656 5.83 26.13 3.06
N PRO A 657 5.25 25.39 2.10
CA PRO A 657 6.07 24.76 1.07
C PRO A 657 6.80 25.87 0.31
N ASN A 658 8.13 25.85 0.39
CA ASN A 658 9.01 26.83 -0.22
C ASN A 658 9.96 26.09 -1.18
N ILE A 659 10.21 26.66 -2.35
CA ILE A 659 11.17 26.08 -3.29
C ILE A 659 12.55 26.58 -2.87
N ILE A 660 13.27 25.76 -2.07
CA ILE A 660 14.47 26.18 -1.32
C ILE A 660 15.66 26.51 -2.25
N GLU A 661 15.77 25.90 -3.43
CA GLU A 661 16.83 26.24 -4.39
C GLU A 661 16.33 26.39 -5.83
N LEU A 662 16.26 27.65 -6.29
CA LEU A 662 16.18 28.00 -7.71
C LEU A 662 17.56 28.24 -8.32
N ALA A 663 18.31 27.18 -8.61
CA ALA A 663 19.61 27.28 -9.28
C ALA A 663 19.44 27.73 -10.75
N TYR A 664 20.24 28.70 -11.20
CA TYR A 664 20.14 29.39 -12.51
C TYR A 664 20.32 28.48 -13.77
N ASN A 665 20.60 27.17 -13.59
CA ASN A 665 20.65 26.13 -14.65
C ASN A 665 19.45 25.13 -14.59
N GLN A 666 18.37 25.53 -13.91
CA GLN A 666 17.25 24.68 -13.54
C GLN A 666 16.45 24.04 -14.67
N PHE A 667 16.40 24.65 -15.87
CA PHE A 667 15.54 24.10 -16.91
C PHE A 667 15.94 22.68 -17.30
N ASP A 668 17.24 22.37 -17.33
CA ASP A 668 17.71 21.04 -17.70
C ASP A 668 17.43 20.02 -16.57
N HIS A 669 17.45 20.45 -15.30
CA HIS A 669 17.03 19.63 -14.14
C HIS A 669 15.52 19.40 -14.11
N ASN A 670 14.73 20.43 -14.39
CA ASN A 670 13.28 20.32 -14.50
C ASN A 670 12.90 19.39 -15.65
N LEU A 671 13.58 19.49 -16.80
CA LEU A 671 13.42 18.54 -17.89
C LEU A 671 13.80 17.12 -17.49
N ALA A 672 14.87 16.93 -16.71
CA ALA A 672 15.24 15.61 -16.20
C ALA A 672 14.17 15.01 -15.27
N ILE A 673 13.58 15.84 -14.42
CA ILE A 673 12.45 15.43 -13.57
C ILE A 673 11.23 15.08 -14.41
N PHE A 674 10.91 15.89 -15.41
CA PHE A 674 9.78 15.63 -16.28
C PHE A 674 9.99 14.33 -17.09
N ASP A 675 11.20 14.11 -17.59
CA ASP A 675 11.62 12.88 -18.28
C ASP A 675 11.46 11.65 -17.38
N ARG A 676 12.03 11.71 -16.16
CA ARG A 676 11.92 10.60 -15.20
C ARG A 676 10.50 10.38 -14.71
N ALA A 677 9.76 11.44 -14.44
CA ALA A 677 8.37 11.34 -14.00
C ALA A 677 7.49 10.69 -15.09
N MET A 678 7.74 10.97 -16.37
CA MET A 678 7.06 10.27 -17.46
C MET A 678 7.51 8.80 -17.57
N ALA A 679 8.80 8.53 -17.49
CA ALA A 679 9.32 7.16 -17.53
C ALA A 679 8.77 6.30 -16.38
N LEU A 680 8.85 6.81 -15.15
CA LEU A 680 8.36 6.16 -13.94
C LEU A 680 6.85 6.13 -13.85
N GLY A 681 6.15 7.20 -14.27
CA GLY A 681 4.70 7.27 -14.20
C GLY A 681 4.02 6.18 -15.01
N THR A 682 4.64 5.76 -16.12
CA THR A 682 4.14 4.63 -16.91
C THR A 682 4.39 3.26 -16.28
N ASN A 683 5.29 3.17 -15.30
CA ASN A 683 5.83 1.91 -14.77
C ASN A 683 5.71 1.75 -13.25
N LEU A 684 5.21 2.78 -12.54
CA LEU A 684 4.88 2.72 -11.12
C LEU A 684 3.65 1.87 -10.93
N ASP A 685 3.90 0.57 -10.94
CA ASP A 685 2.91 -0.46 -10.69
C ASP A 685 2.76 -0.74 -9.19
N LEU A 686 3.21 0.19 -8.34
CA LEU A 686 2.98 0.12 -6.91
C LEU A 686 1.48 -0.03 -6.66
N ASP A 687 0.62 0.65 -7.42
CA ASP A 687 -0.82 0.47 -7.30
C ASP A 687 -1.29 -0.97 -7.55
N LEU A 688 -0.67 -1.70 -8.48
CA LEU A 688 -1.06 -3.07 -8.77
C LEU A 688 -0.50 -4.01 -7.70
N ALA A 689 0.76 -3.83 -7.30
CA ALA A 689 1.34 -4.54 -6.16
C ALA A 689 0.52 -4.30 -4.87
N ASN A 690 0.07 -3.05 -4.66
CA ASN A 690 -0.81 -2.64 -3.58
C ASN A 690 -2.20 -3.26 -3.75
N ALA A 691 -2.78 -3.28 -4.95
CA ALA A 691 -4.07 -3.92 -5.17
C ALA A 691 -4.03 -5.42 -4.88
N TYR A 692 -2.95 -6.11 -5.27
CA TYR A 692 -2.73 -7.52 -4.93
C TYR A 692 -2.54 -7.72 -3.42
N TYR A 693 -1.76 -6.84 -2.78
CA TYR A 693 -1.63 -6.85 -1.32
C TYR A 693 -2.98 -6.69 -0.63
N ILE A 694 -3.75 -5.67 -1.00
CA ILE A 694 -5.06 -5.34 -0.42
C ILE A 694 -5.99 -6.53 -0.59
N TYR A 695 -5.98 -7.14 -1.77
CA TYR A 695 -6.76 -8.35 -2.05
C TYR A 695 -6.34 -9.53 -1.17
N ILE A 696 -5.04 -9.81 -1.06
CA ILE A 696 -4.50 -10.91 -0.23
C ILE A 696 -4.85 -10.67 1.24
N MET A 697 -4.64 -9.46 1.76
CA MET A 697 -4.94 -9.14 3.15
C MET A 697 -6.42 -9.24 3.44
N ALA A 698 -7.27 -8.67 2.58
CA ALA A 698 -8.71 -8.81 2.75
C ALA A 698 -9.12 -10.28 2.76
N ALA A 699 -8.61 -11.09 1.81
CA ALA A 699 -8.87 -12.52 1.76
C ALA A 699 -8.43 -13.25 3.04
N LEU A 700 -7.26 -12.91 3.60
CA LEU A 700 -6.78 -13.46 4.87
C LEU A 700 -7.70 -13.09 6.05
N TYR A 701 -8.11 -11.82 6.17
CA TYR A 701 -9.05 -11.38 7.20
C TYR A 701 -10.42 -12.09 7.06
N PHE A 702 -10.94 -12.27 5.84
CA PHE A 702 -12.17 -13.03 5.58
C PHE A 702 -12.01 -14.53 5.86
N ALA A 703 -10.81 -15.08 5.69
CA ALA A 703 -10.54 -16.49 5.92
C ALA A 703 -10.50 -16.85 7.41
N VAL A 704 -10.12 -15.92 8.30
CA VAL A 704 -10.01 -16.18 9.75
C VAL A 704 -11.28 -16.80 10.35
N PRO A 705 -12.48 -16.23 10.17
CA PRO A 705 -13.73 -16.85 10.63
C PRO A 705 -13.97 -18.27 10.10
N ALA A 706 -13.68 -18.49 8.82
CA ALA A 706 -13.92 -19.75 8.15
C ALA A 706 -12.96 -20.85 8.64
N VAL A 707 -11.67 -20.55 8.70
CA VAL A 707 -10.61 -21.48 9.14
C VAL A 707 -10.79 -21.82 10.61
N THR A 708 -10.98 -20.81 11.48
CA THR A 708 -11.24 -21.05 12.90
C THR A 708 -12.54 -21.83 13.12
N GLY A 709 -13.56 -21.60 12.27
CA GLY A 709 -14.82 -22.33 12.31
C GLY A 709 -14.63 -23.81 11.96
N GLN A 710 -13.84 -24.10 10.93
CA GLN A 710 -13.50 -25.48 10.58
C GLN A 710 -12.71 -26.19 11.68
N ILE A 711 -11.79 -25.48 12.36
CA ILE A 711 -10.99 -26.03 13.45
C ILE A 711 -11.86 -26.32 14.68
N VAL A 712 -12.65 -25.34 15.15
CA VAL A 712 -13.39 -25.44 16.42
C VAL A 712 -14.68 -26.24 16.26
N LEU A 713 -15.42 -25.99 15.19
CA LEU A 713 -16.69 -26.68 14.93
C LEU A 713 -16.49 -28.00 14.17
N GLY A 714 -15.25 -28.30 13.76
CA GLY A 714 -14.74 -29.62 13.41
C GLY A 714 -15.66 -30.45 12.52
N ALA A 715 -15.52 -30.33 11.19
CA ALA A 715 -15.99 -31.35 10.23
C ALA A 715 -17.48 -31.78 10.26
N LYS A 716 -18.37 -31.17 11.06
CA LYS A 716 -19.81 -31.32 10.86
C LYS A 716 -20.22 -30.32 9.78
N ALA A 717 -20.38 -30.80 8.56
CA ALA A 717 -20.53 -30.11 7.27
C ALA A 717 -21.47 -28.87 7.15
N GLY A 718 -22.09 -28.36 8.22
CA GLY A 718 -23.07 -27.26 8.18
C GLY A 718 -22.50 -25.83 8.27
N ALA A 719 -21.36 -25.60 8.95
CA ALA A 719 -20.86 -24.23 9.15
C ALA A 719 -20.28 -23.61 7.87
N ALA A 720 -19.60 -24.41 7.04
CA ALA A 720 -19.03 -23.95 5.77
C ALA A 720 -20.09 -23.60 4.72
N SER A 721 -21.25 -24.28 4.70
CA SER A 721 -22.32 -23.97 3.75
C SER A 721 -23.14 -22.73 4.14
N LEU A 722 -23.31 -22.47 5.44
CA LEU A 722 -23.95 -21.25 5.93
C LEU A 722 -23.08 -20.00 5.69
N VAL A 723 -21.78 -20.08 5.99
CA VAL A 723 -20.85 -18.96 5.74
C VAL A 723 -20.61 -18.78 4.24
N GLY A 724 -20.43 -19.85 3.47
CA GLY A 724 -20.23 -19.78 2.02
C GLY A 724 -21.41 -19.14 1.28
N ASN A 725 -22.65 -19.47 1.65
CA ASN A 725 -23.84 -18.89 1.03
C ASN A 725 -24.10 -17.44 1.48
N ALA A 726 -23.85 -17.10 2.75
CA ALA A 726 -24.05 -15.74 3.26
C ALA A 726 -22.98 -14.76 2.74
N VAL A 727 -21.70 -15.16 2.77
CA VAL A 727 -20.58 -14.32 2.28
C VAL A 727 -20.64 -14.18 0.76
N GLY A 728 -21.00 -15.24 0.03
CA GLY A 728 -21.14 -15.19 -1.42
C GLY A 728 -22.21 -14.22 -1.91
N GLN A 729 -23.38 -14.16 -1.25
CA GLN A 729 -24.45 -13.24 -1.63
C GLN A 729 -24.17 -11.78 -1.24
N VAL A 730 -23.61 -11.54 -0.04
CA VAL A 730 -23.30 -10.17 0.41
C VAL A 730 -22.15 -9.57 -0.40
N SER A 731 -21.11 -10.35 -0.69
CA SER A 731 -20.00 -9.89 -1.55
C SER A 731 -20.43 -9.60 -2.98
N GLN A 732 -21.33 -10.40 -3.56
CA GLN A 732 -21.90 -10.12 -4.89
C GLN A 732 -22.79 -8.87 -4.89
N GLN A 733 -23.65 -8.68 -3.88
CA GLN A 733 -24.52 -7.51 -3.81
C GLN A 733 -23.75 -6.22 -3.53
N ALA A 734 -22.76 -6.26 -2.65
CA ALA A 734 -21.83 -5.14 -2.41
C ALA A 734 -21.04 -4.81 -3.70
N GLY A 735 -20.51 -5.82 -4.40
CA GLY A 735 -19.79 -5.63 -5.66
C GLY A 735 -20.64 -5.04 -6.79
N ASN A 736 -21.93 -5.35 -6.82
CA ASN A 736 -22.90 -4.83 -7.77
C ASN A 736 -23.36 -3.39 -7.42
N ALA A 737 -23.67 -3.11 -6.16
CA ALA A 737 -24.10 -1.78 -5.69
C ALA A 737 -22.97 -0.73 -5.82
N ALA A 738 -21.75 -1.08 -5.40
CA ALA A 738 -20.57 -0.24 -5.60
C ALA A 738 -20.26 -0.03 -7.09
N GLY A 739 -20.52 -1.05 -7.92
CA GLY A 739 -20.33 -0.97 -9.37
C GLY A 739 -21.22 0.06 -10.06
N GLN A 740 -22.45 0.28 -9.57
CA GLN A 740 -23.41 1.18 -10.21
C GLN A 740 -23.25 2.64 -9.77
N GLY A 741 -22.91 2.90 -8.49
CA GLY A 741 -22.72 4.28 -8.00
C GLY A 741 -21.46 4.96 -8.56
N TYR A 742 -20.36 4.22 -8.60
CA TYR A 742 -19.06 4.74 -9.03
C TYR A 742 -18.97 4.96 -10.56
N THR A 743 -19.59 4.08 -11.35
CA THR A 743 -19.62 4.25 -12.82
C THR A 743 -20.45 5.45 -13.25
N GLY A 744 -21.46 5.86 -12.47
CA GLY A 744 -22.27 7.05 -12.72
C GLY A 744 -21.50 8.37 -12.63
N ASP A 745 -20.84 8.64 -11.49
CA ASP A 745 -20.15 9.92 -11.25
C ASP A 745 -18.93 10.09 -12.18
N ILE A 746 -18.17 9.03 -12.43
CA ILE A 746 -17.01 9.10 -13.32
C ILE A 746 -17.41 9.30 -14.77
N THR A 747 -18.46 8.63 -15.25
CA THR A 747 -18.95 8.84 -16.61
C THR A 747 -19.39 10.30 -16.81
N GLN A 748 -19.93 10.93 -15.77
CA GLN A 748 -20.36 12.33 -15.83
C GLN A 748 -19.18 13.32 -15.88
N ARG A 749 -18.11 13.07 -15.10
CA ARG A 749 -16.88 13.90 -15.13
C ARG A 749 -16.00 13.65 -16.36
N ALA A 750 -15.97 12.42 -16.87
CA ALA A 750 -15.31 12.10 -18.13
C ALA A 750 -15.98 12.85 -19.29
N LYS A 751 -17.32 12.91 -19.31
CA LYS A 751 -18.08 13.71 -20.29
C LYS A 751 -17.75 15.21 -20.19
N SER A 752 -17.59 15.77 -18.99
CA SER A 752 -17.26 17.20 -18.85
C SER A 752 -15.86 17.53 -19.38
N ASN A 753 -14.86 16.70 -19.10
CA ASN A 753 -13.50 16.88 -19.64
C ASN A 753 -13.45 16.63 -21.15
N GLN A 754 -14.26 15.71 -21.66
CA GLN A 754 -14.37 15.43 -23.08
C GLN A 754 -14.88 16.65 -23.87
N HIS A 755 -15.74 17.48 -23.28
CA HIS A 755 -16.20 18.71 -23.92
C HIS A 755 -15.08 19.76 -24.05
N SER A 756 -14.20 19.91 -23.05
CA SER A 756 -13.07 20.86 -23.15
C SER A 756 -12.01 20.37 -24.15
N ILE A 757 -11.66 19.08 -24.10
CA ILE A 757 -10.71 18.46 -25.05
C ILE A 757 -11.25 18.53 -26.47
N GLY A 758 -12.55 18.24 -26.67
CA GLY A 758 -13.20 18.34 -27.97
C GLY A 758 -13.17 19.74 -28.56
N GLN A 759 -13.38 20.78 -27.74
CA GLN A 759 -13.29 22.17 -28.18
C GLN A 759 -11.85 22.60 -28.49
N ALA A 760 -10.88 22.19 -27.68
CA ALA A 760 -9.46 22.48 -27.91
C ALA A 760 -8.93 21.77 -29.17
N ALA A 761 -9.27 20.48 -29.35
CA ALA A 761 -8.91 19.71 -30.54
C ALA A 761 -9.63 20.23 -31.80
N TYR A 762 -10.89 20.65 -31.69
CA TYR A 762 -11.62 21.29 -32.79
C TYR A 762 -11.01 22.64 -33.17
N ALA A 763 -10.63 23.46 -32.18
CA ALA A 763 -9.92 24.71 -32.40
C ALA A 763 -8.54 24.48 -33.03
N LYS A 764 -7.81 23.44 -32.60
CA LYS A 764 -6.52 23.02 -33.16
C LYS A 764 -6.67 22.55 -34.61
N LYS A 765 -7.67 21.72 -34.91
CA LYS A 765 -7.99 21.30 -36.29
C LYS A 765 -8.35 22.51 -37.17
N LYS A 766 -9.07 23.49 -36.64
CA LYS A 766 -9.36 24.75 -37.34
C LYS A 766 -8.14 25.66 -37.53
N ARG A 767 -7.15 25.64 -36.64
CA ARG A 767 -5.89 26.39 -36.80
C ARG A 767 -4.94 25.72 -37.78
N LYS A 768 -4.79 24.40 -37.68
CA LYS A 768 -3.93 23.60 -38.55
C LYS A 768 -4.47 23.54 -39.98
N ASN A 769 -5.79 23.41 -40.12
CA ASN A 769 -6.49 23.55 -41.40
C ASN A 769 -7.04 24.97 -41.53
N GLY A 770 -6.22 25.99 -41.21
CA GLY A 770 -6.60 27.40 -41.13
C GLY A 770 -7.69 27.79 -42.13
N LEU A 771 -8.58 28.71 -41.76
CA LEU A 771 -9.58 29.26 -42.70
C LEU A 771 -8.96 29.68 -44.04
N MET A 772 -7.69 30.12 -44.00
CA MET A 772 -6.85 30.43 -45.16
C MET A 772 -6.42 29.19 -45.96
N HIS A 773 -6.12 28.05 -45.33
CA HIS A 773 -5.79 26.79 -46.02
C HIS A 773 -7.04 26.16 -46.65
N GLN A 774 -8.20 26.25 -45.99
CA GLN A 774 -9.48 25.87 -46.59
C GLN A 774 -9.92 26.82 -47.70
N ALA A 775 -9.66 28.12 -47.57
CA ALA A 775 -9.88 29.11 -48.63
C ALA A 775 -8.88 28.93 -49.79
N LEU A 776 -7.62 28.56 -49.52
CA LEU A 776 -6.63 28.21 -50.54
C LEU A 776 -6.97 26.88 -51.21
N ASP A 777 -7.44 25.87 -50.49
CA ASP A 777 -7.85 24.60 -51.09
C ASP A 777 -9.15 24.75 -51.88
N ALA A 778 -10.11 25.53 -51.38
CA ALA A 778 -11.33 25.86 -52.14
C ALA A 778 -10.99 26.72 -53.36
N GLY A 779 -10.12 27.72 -53.20
CA GLY A 779 -9.62 28.56 -54.29
C GLY A 779 -8.81 27.76 -55.31
N ASN A 780 -7.94 26.86 -54.87
CA ASN A 780 -7.18 25.96 -55.76
C ASN A 780 -8.11 24.97 -56.45
N LYS A 781 -9.18 24.51 -55.79
CA LYS A 781 -10.18 23.63 -56.39
C LYS A 781 -11.04 24.36 -57.42
N GLU A 782 -11.40 25.62 -57.18
CA GLU A 782 -12.06 26.50 -58.16
C GLU A 782 -11.13 26.85 -59.31
N VAL A 783 -9.85 27.16 -59.05
CA VAL A 783 -8.85 27.42 -60.08
C VAL A 783 -8.59 26.17 -60.90
N MET A 784 -8.48 24.99 -60.29
CA MET A 784 -8.33 23.72 -61.02
C MET A 784 -9.61 23.33 -61.78
N ALA A 785 -10.79 23.64 -61.27
CA ALA A 785 -12.04 23.50 -62.01
C ALA A 785 -12.09 24.48 -63.20
N GLY A 786 -11.60 25.70 -63.05
CA GLY A 786 -11.48 26.69 -64.12
C GLY A 786 -10.44 26.32 -65.17
N VAL A 787 -9.28 25.83 -64.75
CA VAL A 787 -8.19 25.35 -65.63
C VAL A 787 -8.60 24.08 -66.35
N SER A 788 -9.30 23.15 -65.69
CA SER A 788 -9.85 21.96 -66.36
C SER A 788 -10.99 22.32 -67.32
N ALA A 789 -11.85 23.28 -66.99
CA ALA A 789 -12.86 23.79 -67.93
C ALA A 789 -12.23 24.51 -69.13
N GLN A 790 -11.15 25.27 -68.94
CA GLN A 790 -10.37 25.87 -70.03
C GLN A 790 -9.63 24.82 -70.85
N ALA A 791 -9.08 23.77 -70.22
CA ALA A 791 -8.42 22.67 -70.91
C ALA A 791 -9.42 21.87 -71.76
N ILE A 792 -10.63 21.59 -71.24
CA ILE A 792 -11.72 20.97 -71.99
C ILE A 792 -12.20 21.89 -73.13
N GLY A 793 -12.24 23.21 -72.92
CA GLY A 793 -12.55 24.18 -73.98
C GLY A 793 -11.47 24.28 -75.06
N ALA A 794 -10.20 24.16 -74.69
CA ALA A 794 -9.05 24.11 -75.60
C ALA A 794 -9.02 22.79 -76.38
N GLU A 795 -9.37 21.68 -75.74
CA GLU A 795 -9.44 20.37 -76.37
C GLU A 795 -10.62 20.30 -77.36
N GLN A 796 -11.79 20.84 -77.00
CA GLN A 796 -12.94 20.92 -77.91
C GLN A 796 -12.71 21.88 -79.09
N SER A 797 -11.99 22.99 -78.89
CA SER A 797 -11.62 23.88 -80.00
C SER A 797 -10.53 23.27 -80.89
N GLY A 798 -9.57 22.55 -80.32
CA GLY A 798 -8.59 21.73 -81.05
C GLY A 798 -9.26 20.61 -81.86
N LEU A 799 -10.25 19.92 -81.30
CA LEU A 799 -11.01 18.89 -81.99
C LEU A 799 -11.82 19.47 -83.16
N LYS A 800 -12.48 20.62 -82.96
CA LYS A 800 -13.18 21.32 -84.07
C LYS A 800 -12.22 21.77 -85.17
N LEU A 801 -11.03 22.24 -84.81
CA LEU A 801 -10.01 22.64 -85.79
C LEU A 801 -9.51 21.41 -86.58
N TRP A 802 -9.31 20.28 -85.88
CA TRP A 802 -8.92 19.02 -86.49
C TRP A 802 -10.01 18.45 -87.40
N GLU A 803 -11.29 18.50 -86.99
CA GLU A 803 -12.42 18.10 -87.81
C GLU A 803 -12.56 18.97 -89.06
N ASN A 804 -12.39 20.28 -88.93
CA ASN A 804 -12.40 21.20 -90.07
C ASN A 804 -11.24 20.92 -91.04
N ASN A 805 -10.04 20.66 -90.52
CA ASN A 805 -8.89 20.28 -91.35
C ASN A 805 -9.08 18.91 -92.00
N ARG A 806 -9.71 17.96 -91.32
CA ARG A 806 -10.06 16.64 -91.88
C ARG A 806 -11.12 16.76 -92.97
N ALA A 807 -12.13 17.61 -92.80
CA ALA A 807 -13.14 17.89 -93.82
C ALA A 807 -12.52 18.56 -95.06
N ALA A 808 -11.60 19.51 -94.87
CA ALA A 808 -10.85 20.14 -95.96
C ALA A 808 -9.95 19.12 -96.70
N ALA A 809 -9.30 18.20 -95.98
CA ALA A 809 -8.49 17.12 -96.54
C ALA A 809 -9.33 16.11 -97.35
N LEU A 810 -10.56 15.82 -96.90
CA LEU A 810 -11.49 14.95 -97.63
C LEU A 810 -12.02 15.62 -98.90
N GLN A 811 -12.25 16.95 -98.90
CA GLN A 811 -12.60 17.70 -100.11
C GLN A 811 -11.45 17.77 -101.13
N THR A 812 -10.20 17.88 -100.67
CA THR A 812 -9.04 17.83 -101.58
C THR A 812 -8.86 16.43 -102.16
N ASN A 813 -9.07 15.37 -101.38
CA ASN A 813 -9.00 14.00 -101.90
C ASN A 813 -10.12 13.66 -102.89
N SER A 814 -11.35 14.16 -102.70
CA SER A 814 -12.42 13.97 -103.69
C SER A 814 -12.18 14.77 -104.97
N ALA A 815 -11.58 15.96 -104.88
CA ALA A 815 -11.14 16.73 -106.06
C ALA A 815 -10.01 16.02 -106.84
N ILE A 816 -9.06 15.39 -106.13
CA ILE A 816 -7.99 14.60 -106.73
C ILE A 816 -8.54 13.31 -107.37
N GLN A 817 -9.50 12.64 -106.74
CA GLN A 817 -10.17 11.49 -107.36
C GLN A 817 -10.98 11.90 -108.59
N GLY A 818 -11.67 13.05 -108.55
CA GLY A 818 -12.39 13.59 -109.71
C GLY A 818 -11.48 13.89 -110.90
N SER A 819 -10.29 14.46 -110.67
CA SER A 819 -9.32 14.73 -111.74
C SER A 819 -8.64 13.46 -112.26
N LEU A 820 -8.44 12.45 -111.41
CA LEU A 820 -7.95 11.12 -111.82
C LEU A 820 -8.98 10.37 -112.68
N PHE A 821 -10.27 10.39 -112.31
CA PHE A 821 -11.33 9.78 -113.11
C PHE A 821 -11.53 10.51 -114.46
N ALA A 822 -11.47 11.84 -114.49
CA ALA A 822 -11.50 12.61 -115.74
C ALA A 822 -10.28 12.33 -116.64
N GLY A 823 -9.10 12.12 -116.05
CA GLY A 823 -7.89 11.72 -116.77
C GLY A 823 -7.97 10.30 -117.36
N ILE A 824 -8.57 9.36 -116.63
CA ILE A 824 -8.75 7.97 -117.08
C ILE A 824 -9.82 7.90 -118.19
N GLU A 825 -10.91 8.67 -118.11
CA GLU A 825 -11.90 8.77 -119.20
C GLU A 825 -11.30 9.41 -120.46
N GLY A 826 -10.45 10.43 -120.32
CA GLY A 826 -9.69 11.00 -121.44
C GLY A 826 -8.70 10.03 -122.08
N PHE A 827 -8.03 9.20 -121.28
CA PHE A 827 -7.10 8.18 -121.76
C PHE A 827 -7.82 7.00 -122.46
N MET A 828 -8.98 6.61 -121.95
CA MET A 828 -9.83 5.56 -122.55
C MET A 828 -10.47 6.05 -123.88
N ALA A 829 -10.84 7.32 -123.98
CA ALA A 829 -11.30 7.92 -125.23
C ALA A 829 -10.17 8.07 -126.27
N GLY A 830 -8.95 8.42 -125.83
CA GLY A 830 -7.77 8.52 -126.70
C GLY A 830 -7.27 7.16 -127.24
N SER A 831 -7.31 6.11 -126.42
CA SER A 831 -6.86 4.77 -126.82
C SER A 831 -7.80 4.08 -127.82
N GLN A 832 -9.11 4.35 -127.77
CA GLN A 832 -10.05 3.87 -128.79
C GLN A 832 -9.87 4.57 -130.16
N ALA A 833 -9.46 5.84 -130.19
CA ALA A 833 -9.13 6.55 -131.42
C ALA A 833 -7.81 6.06 -132.06
N VAL A 834 -6.84 5.65 -131.26
CA VAL A 834 -5.57 5.06 -131.74
C VAL A 834 -5.77 3.62 -132.25
N LEU A 835 -6.61 2.82 -131.61
CA LEU A 835 -6.93 1.45 -132.06
C LEU A 835 -7.76 1.42 -133.37
N GLN A 836 -8.56 2.45 -133.67
CA GLN A 836 -9.24 2.57 -134.96
C GLN A 836 -8.31 3.04 -136.09
N ASN A 837 -7.29 3.86 -135.81
CA ASN A 837 -6.27 4.26 -136.80
C ASN A 837 -5.23 3.16 -137.10
N VAL A 838 -4.97 2.25 -136.16
CA VAL A 838 -4.02 1.13 -136.36
C VAL A 838 -4.65 -0.05 -137.13
N ARG A 839 -5.98 -0.21 -137.14
CA ARG A 839 -6.67 -1.21 -137.98
C ARG A 839 -6.84 -0.80 -139.44
N ALA A 840 -6.57 0.45 -139.80
CA ALA A 840 -6.70 0.97 -141.16
C ALA A 840 -5.38 1.07 -141.96
N SER A 841 -4.20 0.75 -141.39
CA SER A 841 -2.90 1.01 -142.06
C SER A 841 -1.90 -0.15 -142.12
N LYS A 842 -2.30 -1.41 -141.93
CA LYS A 842 -1.42 -2.58 -142.15
C LYS A 842 -2.02 -3.66 -143.04
N GLY A 843 -2.13 -3.34 -144.32
CA GLY A 843 -1.95 -4.30 -145.41
C GLY A 843 -0.63 -3.94 -146.12
N GLY A 844 0.33 -4.85 -146.15
CA GLY A 844 1.53 -4.70 -146.97
C GLY A 844 2.84 -5.11 -146.32
N ASN A 845 3.11 -6.42 -146.33
CA ASN A 845 4.34 -7.00 -146.88
C ASN A 845 5.73 -6.52 -146.40
N GLN A 846 6.40 -7.46 -145.72
CA GLN A 846 7.65 -8.14 -146.12
C GLN A 846 8.85 -8.04 -145.16
N ALA A 847 9.34 -9.25 -144.81
CA ALA A 847 10.72 -9.68 -144.46
C ALA A 847 11.47 -8.87 -143.38
N GLY A 848 11.79 -9.39 -142.19
CA GLY A 848 12.74 -10.49 -141.89
C GLY A 848 14.21 -9.99 -141.96
N PRO A 849 15.21 -10.57 -141.25
CA PRO A 849 15.26 -11.27 -139.95
C PRO A 849 16.38 -10.73 -139.01
N LEU A 850 16.44 -11.20 -137.74
CA LEU A 850 17.63 -11.62 -136.93
C LEU A 850 17.58 -11.26 -135.44
N ASN A 851 17.69 -12.34 -134.62
CA ASN A 851 18.36 -12.51 -133.31
C ASN A 851 18.16 -11.41 -132.24
N GLN A 852 17.62 -11.67 -131.05
CA GLN A 852 17.77 -12.79 -130.10
C GLN A 852 16.47 -13.01 -129.32
#